data_AF-A0A1C2C4L7-F1
#
_entry.id   AF-A0A1C2C4L7-F1
#
_cell.length_a   1.000
_cell.length_b   1.000
_cell.length_c   1.000
_cell.angle_alpha   90.00
_cell.angle_beta   90.00
_cell.angle_gamma   90.00
#
_symmetry.space_group_name_H-M   'P 1'
#
loop_
_entity.id
_entity.type
_entity.pdbx_description
1 polymer ?
#
loop_
_entity_poly.entity_id
_entity_poly.type
_entity_poly.pdbx_seq_one_letter_code
_entity_poly.pdbx_strand_id
1 'polypeptide(L)'
;MRFLYVFLLAVGISLPVQAANLTERLSEVDKSKAAAEQFISSLQNQALTTLTAEDYLVLSVSYQTVNNRDAALDAASKAEQLATTPYLQALSLFHKAQIHGIYFQNAEMALQQLLAAEQLLLNSDEQPSLRLLNDVLRSFASAYNLLGQLATGLEYAERSLALARQLGEPSRELTSLIISGRLALQDNQYQRAFYYLQQGLTLANQLQDFESLASIHFRLGMAFRKLDLHQDALEHFQQAAERYRALDLQSNYTHALIYLAETYLEEPVQAEQAQLLLEEARHIAEQQQNLLRIAMVNYSLARTALVQQQLAPAEQLYQLALQQFRQINSATYLQEITLALARLYIQQQRYPEAEQLLADIAPDINAAATYLKLRFYNNKSDLAAARQQWQTAYLAQQQAMQLAQQEQSEQLRSTMAQLKGGLTDNNQVSQQSAELKQLQLQLAAAESRQVLLQLLLVGLIFTAFVIWQLYRRQLPVATTTPAPELAPKQWSQFREKVKQTNQRTAPHLIVLLPRNRTLLQQKYGRRSVSELLEQVRQQLNLPEVTASFSGSEMLWLCCDDEQKLPQLQQQAIALLEQKLTELGANPELLTLNLPLQDLLGEHWQKEDLNGLAELVWLCWYLAGQQLNSGSLWQLVVYSSHPRPCEWQADNLRADILNALKLGELTLQLNGNQLSFQL
;
A
#
# COMPACT_ATOMS: atom_id res chain seq x y z
N MET A 1 14.69 -45.57 -17.99
CA MET A 1 14.43 -44.14 -17.76
C MET A 1 15.46 -43.16 -18.36
N ARG A 2 16.67 -43.58 -18.79
CA ARG A 2 17.61 -42.71 -19.55
C ARG A 2 17.64 -42.95 -21.07
N PHE A 3 16.98 -43.99 -21.56
CA PHE A 3 16.85 -44.28 -23.00
C PHE A 3 15.60 -43.68 -23.66
N LEU A 4 14.62 -43.18 -22.89
CA LEU A 4 13.43 -42.51 -23.45
C LEU A 4 13.68 -41.04 -23.83
N TYR A 5 14.72 -40.41 -23.25
CA TYR A 5 15.07 -39.01 -23.53
C TYR A 5 15.87 -38.82 -24.83
N VAL A 6 16.56 -39.86 -25.30
CA VAL A 6 17.31 -39.79 -26.58
C VAL A 6 16.40 -40.06 -27.78
N PHE A 7 15.28 -40.77 -27.59
CA PHE A 7 14.33 -41.04 -28.67
C PHE A 7 13.39 -39.84 -28.96
N LEU A 8 13.14 -38.98 -27.98
CA LEU A 8 12.34 -37.75 -28.14
C LEU A 8 13.09 -36.59 -28.82
N LEU A 9 14.41 -36.72 -29.05
CA LEU A 9 15.20 -35.76 -29.84
C LEU A 9 15.34 -36.14 -31.32
N ALA A 10 14.86 -37.33 -31.72
CA ALA A 10 14.97 -37.85 -33.09
C ALA A 10 13.66 -37.84 -33.87
N VAL A 11 12.53 -37.51 -33.23
CA VAL A 11 11.25 -37.31 -33.91
C VAL A 11 10.84 -35.87 -33.65
N GLY A 12 10.98 -35.02 -34.66
CA GLY A 12 10.56 -33.62 -34.67
C GLY A 12 9.04 -33.49 -34.57
N ILE A 13 8.48 -33.83 -33.40
CA ILE A 13 7.14 -33.45 -33.00
C ILE A 13 7.31 -32.19 -32.18
N SER A 14 7.18 -31.05 -32.86
CA SER A 14 6.92 -29.77 -32.19
C SER A 14 5.61 -29.92 -31.43
N LEU A 15 5.69 -30.16 -30.12
CA LEU A 15 4.54 -29.95 -29.24
C LEU A 15 4.14 -28.48 -29.40
N PRO A 16 2.85 -28.18 -29.59
CA PRO A 16 2.40 -26.80 -29.72
C PRO A 16 2.74 -26.09 -28.41
N VAL A 17 3.50 -25.00 -28.52
CA VAL A 17 3.72 -24.05 -27.43
C VAL A 17 2.35 -23.62 -26.94
N GLN A 18 1.98 -24.01 -25.72
CA GLN A 18 0.82 -23.46 -25.03
C GLN A 18 1.00 -21.94 -25.01
N ALA A 19 0.05 -21.19 -25.58
CA ALA A 19 0.14 -19.74 -25.66
C ALA A 19 0.38 -19.18 -24.25
N ALA A 20 1.53 -18.53 -24.04
CA ALA A 20 1.91 -17.94 -22.77
C ALA A 20 0.79 -16.98 -22.31
N ASN A 21 0.48 -16.98 -21.01
CA ASN A 21 -0.53 -16.09 -20.45
C ASN A 21 -0.12 -14.62 -20.69
N LEU A 22 -1.06 -13.69 -20.86
CA LEU A 22 -0.81 -12.27 -21.09
C LEU A 22 0.26 -11.70 -20.15
N THR A 23 0.20 -12.05 -18.86
CA THR A 23 1.17 -11.59 -17.86
C THR A 23 2.60 -12.04 -18.17
N GLU A 24 2.79 -13.27 -18.64
CA GLU A 24 4.11 -13.79 -19.02
C GLU A 24 4.61 -13.05 -20.27
N ARG A 25 3.75 -12.86 -21.28
CA ARG A 25 4.10 -12.14 -22.50
C ARG A 25 4.52 -10.70 -22.21
N LEU A 26 3.76 -9.98 -21.39
CA LEU A 26 4.12 -8.62 -20.98
C LEU A 26 5.45 -8.59 -20.21
N SER A 27 5.67 -9.54 -19.30
CA SER A 27 6.93 -9.63 -18.56
C SER A 27 8.14 -9.93 -19.46
N GLU A 28 7.94 -10.65 -20.57
CA GLU A 28 9.02 -10.94 -21.52
C GLU A 28 9.39 -9.74 -22.37
N VAL A 29 8.40 -8.95 -22.79
CA VAL A 29 8.63 -7.70 -23.53
C VAL A 29 9.49 -6.74 -22.71
N ASP A 30 9.24 -6.66 -21.40
CA ASP A 30 9.96 -5.75 -20.50
C ASP A 30 11.43 -6.13 -20.28
N LYS A 31 11.85 -7.36 -20.62
CA LYS A 31 13.24 -7.82 -20.39
C LYS A 31 14.26 -7.14 -21.29
N SER A 32 13.91 -6.84 -22.55
CA SER A 32 14.85 -6.22 -23.50
C SER A 32 14.18 -5.64 -24.74
N LYS A 33 14.83 -4.64 -25.36
CA LYS A 33 14.44 -4.12 -26.67
C LYS A 33 14.40 -5.19 -27.76
N ALA A 34 15.36 -6.13 -27.74
CA ALA A 34 15.39 -7.22 -28.71
C ALA A 34 14.17 -8.15 -28.59
N ALA A 35 13.73 -8.44 -27.36
CA ALA A 35 12.50 -9.19 -27.13
C ALA A 35 11.27 -8.43 -27.64
N ALA A 36 11.18 -7.13 -27.37
CA ALA A 36 10.12 -6.27 -27.90
C ALA A 36 10.07 -6.27 -29.44
N GLU A 37 11.22 -6.17 -30.12
CA GLU A 37 11.32 -6.25 -31.59
C GLU A 37 10.87 -7.61 -32.14
N GLN A 38 11.17 -8.71 -31.43
CA GLN A 38 10.69 -10.04 -31.78
C GLN A 38 9.16 -10.14 -31.68
N PHE A 39 8.57 -9.63 -30.59
CA PHE A 39 7.12 -9.58 -30.45
C PHE A 39 6.46 -8.74 -31.54
N ILE A 40 7.01 -7.56 -31.84
CA ILE A 40 6.52 -6.68 -32.93
C ILE A 40 6.51 -7.44 -34.26
N SER A 41 7.65 -8.03 -34.65
CA SER A 41 7.77 -8.74 -35.93
C SER A 41 6.87 -9.98 -36.01
N SER A 42 6.73 -10.74 -34.92
CA SER A 42 5.87 -11.93 -34.88
C SER A 42 4.39 -11.59 -35.03
N LEU A 43 3.91 -10.56 -34.33
CA LEU A 43 2.49 -10.17 -34.33
C LEU A 43 2.11 -9.34 -35.57
N GLN A 44 3.03 -8.58 -36.15
CA GLN A 44 2.79 -7.89 -37.43
C GLN A 44 2.69 -8.85 -38.63
N ASN A 45 3.38 -10.00 -38.56
CA ASN A 45 3.33 -11.02 -39.61
C ASN A 45 2.08 -11.91 -39.55
N GLN A 46 1.29 -11.82 -38.47
CA GLN A 46 -0.02 -12.46 -38.40
C GLN A 46 -1.08 -11.66 -39.17
N ALA A 47 -2.12 -12.34 -39.67
CA ALA A 47 -3.21 -11.64 -40.32
C ALA A 47 -3.89 -10.68 -39.34
N LEU A 48 -3.99 -9.39 -39.68
CA LEU A 48 -4.59 -8.35 -38.83
C LEU A 48 -6.01 -8.70 -38.33
N THR A 49 -6.73 -9.54 -39.05
CA THR A 49 -8.07 -10.04 -38.69
C THR A 49 -8.08 -11.10 -37.58
N THR A 50 -6.91 -11.51 -37.07
CA THR A 50 -6.77 -12.57 -36.06
C THR A 50 -6.21 -12.09 -34.71
N LEU A 51 -5.77 -10.83 -34.63
CA LEU A 51 -5.19 -10.27 -33.41
C LEU A 51 -6.27 -9.95 -32.37
N THR A 52 -6.02 -10.36 -31.13
CA THR A 52 -6.88 -10.11 -29.98
C THR A 52 -6.51 -8.82 -29.24
N ALA A 53 -7.34 -8.38 -28.29
CA ALA A 53 -7.01 -7.25 -27.41
C ALA A 53 -5.70 -7.47 -26.64
N GLU A 54 -5.44 -8.70 -26.20
CA GLU A 54 -4.20 -9.08 -25.52
C GLU A 54 -2.97 -8.92 -26.42
N ASP A 55 -3.09 -9.27 -27.70
CA ASP A 55 -2.00 -9.10 -28.66
C ASP A 55 -1.69 -7.63 -28.90
N TYR A 56 -2.72 -6.79 -28.98
CA TYR A 56 -2.55 -5.34 -29.10
C TYR A 56 -1.98 -4.69 -27.84
N LEU A 57 -2.27 -5.21 -26.64
CA LEU A 57 -1.60 -4.79 -25.41
C LEU A 57 -0.10 -5.12 -25.44
N VAL A 58 0.25 -6.34 -25.85
CA VAL A 58 1.65 -6.77 -26.00
C VAL A 58 2.37 -5.91 -27.05
N LEU A 59 1.71 -5.60 -28.17
CA LEU A 59 2.25 -4.67 -29.18
C LEU A 59 2.45 -3.27 -28.61
N SER A 60 1.49 -2.76 -27.83
CA SER A 60 1.59 -1.44 -27.21
C SER A 60 2.81 -1.33 -26.29
N VAL A 61 2.99 -2.30 -25.38
CA VAL A 61 4.17 -2.34 -24.50
C VAL A 61 5.46 -2.56 -25.29
N SER A 62 5.43 -3.38 -26.34
CA SER A 62 6.61 -3.59 -27.20
C SER A 62 7.04 -2.31 -27.91
N TYR A 63 6.10 -1.58 -28.50
CA TYR A 63 6.36 -0.29 -29.12
C TYR A 63 6.85 0.75 -28.11
N GLN A 64 6.31 0.70 -26.89
CA GLN A 64 6.76 1.55 -25.78
C GLN A 64 8.24 1.26 -25.43
N THR A 65 8.63 0.00 -25.32
CA THR A 65 10.02 -0.43 -25.03
C THR A 65 11.01 -0.01 -26.11
N VAL A 66 10.60 0.00 -27.39
CA VAL A 66 11.41 0.52 -28.50
C VAL A 66 11.27 2.03 -28.72
N ASN A 67 10.52 2.72 -27.84
CA ASN A 67 10.31 4.17 -27.85
C ASN A 67 9.56 4.70 -29.08
N ASN A 68 8.69 3.88 -29.68
CA ASN A 68 7.77 4.27 -30.75
C ASN A 68 6.39 4.64 -30.16
N ARG A 69 6.23 5.92 -29.84
CA ARG A 69 5.11 6.43 -29.03
C ARG A 69 3.76 6.39 -29.75
N ASP A 70 3.76 6.74 -31.04
CA ASP A 70 2.52 6.79 -31.84
C ASP A 70 1.99 5.37 -32.08
N ALA A 71 2.86 4.44 -32.47
CA ALA A 71 2.48 3.04 -32.64
C ALA A 71 2.02 2.39 -31.32
N ALA A 72 2.65 2.76 -30.20
CA ALA A 72 2.23 2.29 -28.88
C ALA A 72 0.82 2.77 -28.53
N LEU A 73 0.50 4.03 -28.81
CA LEU A 73 -0.81 4.62 -28.54
C LEU A 73 -1.89 4.04 -29.46
N ASP A 74 -1.59 3.85 -30.74
CA ASP A 74 -2.48 3.22 -31.71
C ASP A 74 -2.79 1.77 -31.30
N ALA A 75 -1.78 1.01 -30.89
CA ALA A 75 -1.96 -0.36 -30.41
C ALA A 75 -2.79 -0.40 -29.13
N ALA A 76 -2.54 0.49 -28.15
CA ALA A 76 -3.35 0.57 -26.94
C ALA A 76 -4.82 0.93 -27.23
N SER A 77 -5.05 1.82 -28.20
CA SER A 77 -6.40 2.22 -28.61
C SER A 77 -7.15 1.07 -29.30
N LYS A 78 -6.46 0.27 -30.12
CA LYS A 78 -7.02 -0.96 -30.70
C LYS A 78 -7.31 -2.02 -29.65
N ALA A 79 -6.43 -2.18 -28.66
CA ALA A 79 -6.67 -3.09 -27.54
C ALA A 79 -7.93 -2.71 -26.76
N GLU A 80 -8.12 -1.41 -26.48
CA GLU A 80 -9.32 -0.90 -25.82
C GLU A 80 -10.60 -1.20 -26.63
N GLN A 81 -10.57 -0.97 -27.95
CA GLN A 81 -11.72 -1.22 -28.83
C GLN A 81 -12.10 -2.70 -28.92
N LEU A 82 -11.11 -3.58 -28.88
CA LEU A 82 -11.29 -5.04 -28.98
C LEU A 82 -11.46 -5.72 -27.61
N ALA A 83 -11.39 -4.96 -26.52
CA ALA A 83 -11.46 -5.50 -25.17
C ALA A 83 -12.82 -6.17 -24.92
N THR A 84 -12.79 -7.44 -24.53
CA THR A 84 -13.99 -8.24 -24.27
C THR A 84 -14.41 -8.25 -22.80
N THR A 85 -13.54 -7.76 -21.91
CA THR A 85 -13.78 -7.72 -20.46
C THR A 85 -13.48 -6.34 -19.88
N PRO A 86 -14.16 -5.93 -18.79
CA PRO A 86 -13.85 -4.67 -18.10
C PRO A 86 -12.39 -4.58 -17.68
N TYR A 87 -11.78 -5.70 -17.28
CA TYR A 87 -10.37 -5.78 -16.93
C TYR A 87 -9.45 -5.42 -18.11
N LEU A 88 -9.65 -6.03 -19.28
CA LEU A 88 -8.82 -5.74 -20.47
C LEU A 88 -9.02 -4.29 -20.96
N GLN A 89 -10.24 -3.77 -20.85
CA GLN A 89 -10.52 -2.38 -21.21
C GLN A 89 -9.82 -1.41 -20.25
N ALA A 90 -9.91 -1.66 -18.94
CA ALA A 90 -9.21 -0.87 -17.93
C ALA A 90 -7.69 -0.94 -18.08
N LEU A 91 -7.14 -2.12 -18.40
CA LEU A 91 -5.71 -2.31 -18.65
C LEU A 91 -5.24 -1.50 -19.87
N SER A 92 -6.02 -1.50 -20.95
CA SER A 92 -5.75 -0.70 -22.15
C SER A 92 -5.77 0.79 -21.85
N LEU A 93 -6.76 1.28 -21.09
CA LEU A 93 -6.84 2.66 -20.63
C LEU A 93 -5.66 3.04 -19.73
N PHE A 94 -5.25 2.16 -18.83
CA PHE A 94 -4.07 2.35 -17.99
C PHE A 94 -2.79 2.51 -18.83
N HIS A 95 -2.59 1.67 -19.85
CA HIS A 95 -1.45 1.82 -20.76
C HIS A 95 -1.51 3.14 -21.56
N LYS A 96 -2.69 3.54 -22.05
CA LYS A 96 -2.86 4.87 -22.67
C LYS A 96 -2.50 6.00 -21.71
N ALA A 97 -2.88 5.89 -20.43
CA ALA A 97 -2.51 6.86 -19.42
C ALA A 97 -1.00 6.97 -19.23
N GLN A 98 -0.30 5.83 -19.15
CA GLN A 98 1.16 5.79 -19.07
C GLN A 98 1.79 6.44 -20.31
N ILE A 99 1.25 6.16 -21.49
CA ILE A 99 1.76 6.73 -22.74
C ILE A 99 1.59 8.26 -22.74
N HIS A 100 0.40 8.76 -22.45
CA HIS A 100 0.13 10.20 -22.36
C HIS A 100 0.97 10.90 -21.29
N GLY A 101 1.04 10.32 -20.09
CA GLY A 101 1.75 10.92 -18.96
C GLY A 101 3.27 10.93 -19.12
N ILE A 102 3.87 9.82 -19.59
CA ILE A 102 5.33 9.67 -19.67
C ILE A 102 5.87 10.25 -20.97
N TYR A 103 5.25 9.94 -22.11
CA TYR A 103 5.84 10.27 -23.42
C TYR A 103 5.34 11.58 -23.99
N PHE A 104 4.04 11.86 -23.83
CA PHE A 104 3.45 13.12 -24.28
C PHE A 104 3.48 14.21 -23.21
N GLN A 105 3.93 13.88 -21.99
CA GLN A 105 3.91 14.78 -20.82
C GLN A 105 2.56 15.46 -20.61
N ASN A 106 1.48 14.77 -20.98
CA ASN A 106 0.11 15.27 -20.93
C ASN A 106 -0.61 14.63 -19.74
N ALA A 107 -0.39 15.24 -18.56
CA ALA A 107 -0.98 14.76 -17.31
C ALA A 107 -2.51 14.83 -17.31
N GLU A 108 -3.11 15.83 -17.97
CA GLU A 108 -4.57 15.95 -18.06
C GLU A 108 -5.19 14.79 -18.84
N MET A 109 -4.64 14.45 -20.01
CA MET A 109 -5.08 13.31 -20.79
C MET A 109 -4.85 11.99 -20.04
N ALA A 110 -3.71 11.87 -19.35
CA ALA A 110 -3.44 10.70 -18.51
C ALA A 110 -4.50 10.54 -17.40
N LEU A 111 -4.86 11.62 -16.69
CA LEU A 111 -5.91 11.60 -15.67
C LEU A 111 -7.27 11.18 -16.25
N GLN A 112 -7.62 11.66 -17.45
CA GLN A 112 -8.86 11.26 -18.10
C GLN A 112 -8.92 9.74 -18.34
N GLN A 113 -7.82 9.14 -18.83
CA GLN A 113 -7.76 7.69 -19.04
C GLN A 113 -7.78 6.92 -17.71
N LEU A 114 -7.09 7.43 -16.68
CA LEU A 114 -7.06 6.81 -15.35
C LEU A 114 -8.44 6.82 -14.68
N LEU A 115 -9.22 7.89 -14.83
CA LEU A 115 -10.60 7.98 -14.31
C LEU A 115 -11.50 6.94 -14.97
N ALA A 116 -11.40 6.77 -16.29
CA ALA A 116 -12.15 5.74 -16.99
C ALA A 116 -11.74 4.32 -16.55
N ALA A 117 -10.44 4.07 -16.35
CA ALA A 117 -9.94 2.80 -15.85
C ALA A 117 -10.42 2.51 -14.42
N GLU A 118 -10.37 3.49 -13.52
CA GLU A 118 -10.84 3.36 -12.13
C GLU A 118 -12.33 2.99 -12.08
N GLN A 119 -13.17 3.66 -12.87
CA GLN A 119 -14.62 3.38 -12.92
C GLN A 119 -14.94 1.93 -13.30
N LEU A 120 -14.17 1.34 -14.20
CA LEU A 120 -14.33 -0.06 -14.62
C LEU A 120 -13.90 -1.06 -13.53
N LEU A 121 -13.02 -0.65 -12.61
CA LEU A 121 -12.41 -1.53 -11.61
C LEU A 121 -13.07 -1.43 -10.23
N LEU A 122 -13.77 -0.33 -9.91
CA LEU A 122 -14.34 -0.06 -8.58
C LEU A 122 -15.30 -1.13 -8.05
N ASN A 123 -15.96 -1.88 -8.94
CA ASN A 123 -16.95 -2.91 -8.57
C ASN A 123 -16.42 -4.35 -8.71
N SER A 124 -15.12 -4.53 -8.97
CA SER A 124 -14.53 -5.84 -9.20
C SER A 124 -13.89 -6.39 -7.92
N ASP A 125 -14.32 -7.58 -7.51
CA ASP A 125 -13.70 -8.34 -6.41
C ASP A 125 -12.56 -9.26 -6.90
N GLU A 126 -12.25 -9.25 -8.20
CA GLU A 126 -11.22 -10.10 -8.77
C GLU A 126 -9.82 -9.56 -8.45
N GLN A 127 -8.95 -10.44 -7.94
CA GLN A 127 -7.56 -10.10 -7.57
C GLN A 127 -6.78 -9.36 -8.68
N PRO A 128 -6.82 -9.77 -9.98
CA PRO A 128 -6.15 -9.02 -11.04
C PRO A 128 -6.68 -7.59 -11.21
N SER A 129 -7.99 -7.39 -11.04
CA SER A 129 -8.63 -6.07 -11.13
C SER A 129 -8.22 -5.17 -9.98
N LEU A 130 -8.17 -5.70 -8.75
CA LEU A 130 -7.72 -4.95 -7.58
C LEU A 130 -6.23 -4.59 -7.65
N ARG A 131 -5.38 -5.48 -8.19
CA ARG A 131 -3.97 -5.20 -8.47
C ARG A 131 -3.82 -4.07 -9.49
N LEU A 132 -4.57 -4.13 -10.58
CA LEU A 132 -4.58 -3.08 -11.59
C LEU A 132 -5.11 -1.75 -11.01
N LEU A 133 -6.15 -1.79 -10.18
CA LEU A 133 -6.66 -0.61 -9.49
C LEU A 133 -5.58 0.03 -8.61
N ASN A 134 -4.79 -0.79 -7.91
CA ASN A 134 -3.66 -0.30 -7.12
C ASN A 134 -2.64 0.45 -7.98
N ASP A 135 -2.33 -0.07 -9.17
CA ASP A 135 -1.45 0.57 -10.16
C ASP A 135 -2.07 1.87 -10.73
N VAL A 136 -3.38 1.87 -11.01
CA VAL A 136 -4.12 3.06 -11.45
C VAL A 136 -4.06 4.17 -10.39
N LEU A 137 -4.32 3.86 -9.12
CA LEU A 137 -4.24 4.81 -8.00
C LEU A 137 -2.83 5.38 -7.85
N ARG A 138 -1.81 4.55 -8.04
CA ARG A 138 -0.41 4.97 -8.00
C ARG A 138 -0.06 5.91 -9.17
N SER A 139 -0.61 5.63 -10.36
CA SER A 139 -0.46 6.50 -11.53
C SER A 139 -1.20 7.83 -11.37
N PHE A 140 -2.35 7.87 -10.71
CA PHE A 140 -3.01 9.12 -10.31
C PHE A 140 -2.10 9.98 -9.44
N ALA A 141 -1.48 9.39 -8.41
CA ALA A 141 -0.54 10.09 -7.55
C ALA A 141 0.62 10.70 -8.35
N SER A 142 1.12 9.99 -9.37
CA SER A 142 2.16 10.50 -10.27
C SER A 142 1.66 11.62 -11.19
N ALA A 143 0.45 11.51 -11.73
CA ALA A 143 -0.12 12.52 -12.63
C ALA A 143 -0.43 13.84 -11.89
N TYR A 144 -1.02 13.76 -10.70
CA TYR A 144 -1.26 14.93 -9.85
C TYR A 144 0.04 15.59 -9.37
N ASN A 145 1.09 14.80 -9.13
CA ASN A 145 2.44 15.34 -8.87
C ASN A 145 2.96 16.18 -10.03
N LEU A 146 2.80 15.72 -11.28
CA LEU A 146 3.20 16.46 -12.47
C LEU A 146 2.42 17.78 -12.63
N LEU A 147 1.16 17.81 -12.19
CA LEU A 147 0.34 19.03 -12.16
C LEU A 147 0.61 19.93 -10.94
N GLY A 148 1.53 19.55 -10.03
CA GLY A 148 1.79 20.28 -8.79
C GLY A 148 0.66 20.19 -7.75
N GLN A 149 -0.34 19.35 -7.96
CA GLN A 149 -1.46 19.13 -7.03
C GLN A 149 -1.08 18.06 -5.98
N LEU A 150 -0.12 18.40 -5.13
CA LEU A 150 0.56 17.45 -4.25
C LEU A 150 -0.38 16.80 -3.21
N ALA A 151 -1.30 17.58 -2.63
CA ALA A 151 -2.28 17.07 -1.65
C ALA A 151 -3.20 16.00 -2.25
N THR A 152 -3.76 16.26 -3.44
CA THR A 152 -4.58 15.28 -4.18
C THR A 152 -3.75 14.05 -4.55
N GLY A 153 -2.53 14.25 -5.04
CA GLY A 153 -1.64 13.14 -5.35
C GLY A 153 -1.36 12.26 -4.12
N LEU A 154 -1.18 12.86 -2.94
CA LEU A 154 -0.96 12.16 -1.69
C LEU A 154 -2.19 11.33 -1.28
N GLU A 155 -3.40 11.86 -1.43
CA GLU A 155 -4.65 11.10 -1.18
C GLU A 155 -4.71 9.83 -2.03
N TYR A 156 -4.41 9.92 -3.33
CA TYR A 156 -4.36 8.75 -4.21
C TYR A 156 -3.25 7.76 -3.82
N ALA A 157 -2.09 8.25 -3.37
CA ALA A 157 -1.02 7.40 -2.87
C ALA A 157 -1.44 6.65 -1.59
N GLU A 158 -2.21 7.29 -0.71
CA GLU A 158 -2.74 6.68 0.52
C GLU A 158 -3.85 5.66 0.23
N ARG A 159 -4.71 5.93 -0.74
CA ARG A 159 -5.69 4.94 -1.24
C ARG A 159 -4.97 3.72 -1.82
N SER A 160 -3.91 3.92 -2.59
CA SER A 160 -3.06 2.84 -3.10
C SER A 160 -2.38 2.07 -1.95
N LEU A 161 -1.86 2.76 -0.94
CA LEU A 161 -1.26 2.13 0.24
C LEU A 161 -2.27 1.25 1.01
N ALA A 162 -3.48 1.77 1.25
CA ALA A 162 -4.54 1.02 1.92
C ALA A 162 -4.94 -0.25 1.14
N LEU A 163 -5.09 -0.13 -0.18
CA LEU A 163 -5.42 -1.27 -1.04
C LEU A 163 -4.28 -2.31 -1.09
N ALA A 164 -3.02 -1.87 -1.17
CA ALA A 164 -1.88 -2.79 -1.16
C ALA A 164 -1.82 -3.62 0.13
N ARG A 165 -2.13 -3.00 1.29
CA ARG A 165 -2.23 -3.68 2.58
C ARG A 165 -3.39 -4.67 2.62
N GLN A 166 -4.56 -4.30 2.08
CA GLN A 166 -5.71 -5.20 1.98
C GLN A 166 -5.41 -6.43 1.10
N LEU A 167 -4.64 -6.24 0.03
CA LEU A 167 -4.19 -7.32 -0.85
C LEU A 167 -3.10 -8.20 -0.21
N GLY A 168 -2.46 -7.74 0.87
CA GLY A 168 -1.32 -8.43 1.47
C GLY A 168 -0.10 -8.49 0.56
N GLU A 169 0.09 -7.49 -0.32
CA GLU A 169 1.19 -7.43 -1.29
C GLU A 169 2.28 -6.44 -0.85
N PRO A 170 3.34 -6.91 -0.15
CA PRO A 170 4.31 -6.02 0.48
C PRO A 170 5.13 -5.20 -0.54
N SER A 171 5.38 -5.71 -1.75
CA SER A 171 6.08 -4.94 -2.80
C SER A 171 5.26 -3.73 -3.27
N ARG A 172 3.92 -3.87 -3.34
CA ARG A 172 3.02 -2.75 -3.69
C ARG A 172 2.93 -1.76 -2.53
N GLU A 173 2.83 -2.28 -1.31
CA GLU A 173 2.85 -1.45 -0.10
C GLU A 173 4.12 -0.58 -0.06
N LEU A 174 5.29 -1.19 -0.26
CA LEU A 174 6.57 -0.47 -0.30
C LEU A 174 6.56 0.65 -1.36
N THR A 175 6.10 0.34 -2.57
CA THR A 175 6.04 1.32 -3.65
C THR A 175 5.14 2.51 -3.28
N SER A 176 3.97 2.25 -2.68
CA SER A 176 3.03 3.28 -2.26
C SER A 176 3.53 4.09 -1.05
N LEU A 177 4.27 3.48 -0.13
CA LEU A 177 4.97 4.18 0.96
C LEU A 177 6.01 5.16 0.41
N ILE A 178 6.83 4.74 -0.56
CA ILE A 178 7.86 5.60 -1.17
C ILE A 178 7.21 6.80 -1.88
N ILE A 179 6.09 6.59 -2.58
CA ILE A 179 5.37 7.65 -3.28
C ILE A 179 4.71 8.61 -2.28
N SER A 180 4.08 8.10 -1.23
CA SER A 180 3.47 8.92 -0.18
C SER A 180 4.54 9.77 0.52
N GLY A 181 5.69 9.17 0.85
CA GLY A 181 6.83 9.87 1.43
C GLY A 181 7.39 10.95 0.52
N ARG A 182 7.51 10.67 -0.79
CA ARG A 182 7.91 11.67 -1.80
C ARG A 182 6.96 12.86 -1.86
N LEU A 183 5.65 12.60 -1.97
CA LEU A 183 4.65 13.65 -2.14
C LEU A 183 4.51 14.49 -0.87
N ALA A 184 4.49 13.85 0.29
CA ALA A 184 4.51 14.55 1.57
C ALA A 184 5.76 15.43 1.71
N LEU A 185 6.93 14.97 1.25
CA LEU A 185 8.15 15.77 1.27
C LEU A 185 8.07 16.99 0.32
N GLN A 186 7.54 16.81 -0.88
CA GLN A 186 7.36 17.91 -1.84
C GLN A 186 6.35 18.94 -1.34
N ASP A 187 5.35 18.48 -0.58
CA ASP A 187 4.32 19.31 0.04
C ASP A 187 4.75 19.88 1.42
N ASN A 188 6.05 19.78 1.75
CA ASN A 188 6.65 20.20 3.02
C ASN A 188 6.01 19.59 4.28
N GLN A 189 5.25 18.50 4.14
CA GLN A 189 4.68 17.71 5.24
C GLN A 189 5.71 16.74 5.81
N TYR A 190 6.80 17.30 6.36
CA TYR A 190 7.99 16.53 6.76
C TYR A 190 7.68 15.39 7.73
N GLN A 191 6.80 15.58 8.73
CA GLN A 191 6.43 14.51 9.67
C GLN A 191 5.82 13.29 8.96
N ARG A 192 4.87 13.52 8.03
CA ARG A 192 4.27 12.45 7.22
C ARG A 192 5.29 11.84 6.27
N ALA A 193 6.17 12.66 5.68
CA ALA A 193 7.23 12.17 4.83
C ALA A 193 8.14 11.19 5.58
N PHE A 194 8.62 11.55 6.77
CA PHE A 194 9.41 10.66 7.62
C PHE A 194 8.65 9.40 8.02
N TYR A 195 7.38 9.53 8.44
CA TYR A 195 6.54 8.40 8.79
C TYR A 195 6.43 7.36 7.66
N TYR A 196 6.19 7.81 6.43
CA TYR A 196 6.10 6.93 5.27
C TYR A 196 7.46 6.35 4.85
N LEU A 197 8.51 7.17 4.85
CA LEU A 197 9.85 6.74 4.47
C LEU A 197 10.46 5.76 5.47
N GLN A 198 10.20 5.89 6.77
CA GLN A 198 10.68 4.95 7.80
C GLN A 198 9.99 3.58 7.72
N GLN A 199 8.66 3.57 7.50
CA GLN A 199 7.95 2.32 7.21
C GLN A 199 8.47 1.66 5.93
N GLY A 200 8.67 2.46 4.88
CA GLY A 200 9.28 1.99 3.64
C GLY A 200 10.67 1.41 3.86
N LEU A 201 11.49 2.04 4.71
CA LEU A 201 12.86 1.58 5.01
C LEU A 201 12.84 0.20 5.67
N THR A 202 11.93 0.03 6.64
CA THR A 202 11.74 -1.24 7.34
C THR A 202 11.30 -2.33 6.38
N LEU A 203 10.31 -2.04 5.54
CA LEU A 203 9.76 -2.99 4.59
C LEU A 203 10.75 -3.34 3.46
N ALA A 204 11.48 -2.36 2.94
CA ALA A 204 12.51 -2.59 1.93
C ALA A 204 13.65 -3.47 2.47
N ASN A 205 14.05 -3.30 3.74
CA ASN A 205 15.01 -4.20 4.39
C ASN A 205 14.47 -5.64 4.50
N GLN A 206 13.21 -5.80 4.90
CA GLN A 206 12.57 -7.12 5.00
C GLN A 206 12.52 -7.82 3.63
N LEU A 207 12.15 -7.08 2.59
CA LEU A 207 12.06 -7.54 1.20
C LEU A 207 13.42 -7.71 0.53
N GLN A 208 14.51 -7.21 1.13
CA GLN A 208 15.84 -7.13 0.51
C GLN A 208 15.82 -6.37 -0.82
N ASP A 209 14.96 -5.35 -0.91
CA ASP A 209 14.87 -4.46 -2.06
C ASP A 209 15.87 -3.31 -1.92
N PHE A 210 17.10 -3.56 -2.39
CA PHE A 210 18.21 -2.62 -2.29
C PHE A 210 18.00 -1.34 -3.12
N GLU A 211 17.25 -1.42 -4.22
CA GLU A 211 16.93 -0.25 -5.04
C GLU A 211 15.98 0.69 -4.29
N SER A 212 14.92 0.13 -3.70
CA SER A 212 13.99 0.88 -2.85
C SER A 212 14.69 1.48 -1.64
N LEU A 213 15.61 0.75 -0.99
CA LEU A 213 16.43 1.29 0.10
C LEU A 213 17.24 2.52 -0.34
N ALA A 214 17.90 2.46 -1.50
CA ALA A 214 18.63 3.60 -2.03
C ALA A 214 17.70 4.80 -2.31
N SER A 215 16.51 4.55 -2.87
CA SER A 215 15.50 5.58 -3.11
C SER A 215 15.03 6.26 -1.84
N ILE A 216 14.81 5.48 -0.77
CA ILE A 216 14.35 6.00 0.51
C ILE A 216 15.44 6.84 1.18
N HIS A 217 16.69 6.37 1.20
CA HIS A 217 17.81 7.15 1.71
C HIS A 217 18.00 8.46 0.95
N PHE A 218 17.89 8.45 -0.38
CA PHE A 218 17.96 9.69 -1.17
C PHE A 218 16.87 10.69 -0.75
N ARG A 219 15.64 10.22 -0.53
CA ARG A 219 14.53 11.07 -0.08
C ARG A 219 14.69 11.59 1.34
N LEU A 220 15.22 10.78 2.25
CA LEU A 220 15.58 11.22 3.60
C LEU A 220 16.65 12.30 3.53
N GLY A 221 17.68 12.13 2.70
CA GLY A 221 18.70 13.17 2.47
C GLY A 221 18.09 14.49 2.00
N MET A 222 17.14 14.44 1.05
CA MET A 222 16.41 15.63 0.60
C MET A 222 15.61 16.27 1.74
N ALA A 223 14.99 15.47 2.61
CA ALA A 223 14.23 15.96 3.76
C ALA A 223 15.13 16.65 4.78
N PHE A 224 16.23 16.03 5.18
CA PHE A 224 17.19 16.64 6.10
C PHE A 224 17.80 17.91 5.54
N ARG A 225 18.14 17.94 4.24
CA ARG A 225 18.66 19.14 3.59
C ARG A 225 17.65 20.29 3.63
N LYS A 226 16.36 20.02 3.37
CA LYS A 226 15.28 21.02 3.48
C LYS A 226 15.03 21.53 4.91
N LEU A 227 15.50 20.79 5.92
CA LEU A 227 15.43 21.18 7.33
C LEU A 227 16.75 21.82 7.81
N ASP A 228 17.67 22.15 6.89
CA ASP A 228 19.02 22.67 7.18
C ASP A 228 19.87 21.74 8.08
N LEU A 229 19.53 20.45 8.11
CA LEU A 229 20.28 19.40 8.82
C LEU A 229 21.29 18.77 7.84
N HIS A 230 22.30 19.55 7.47
CA HIS A 230 23.21 19.20 6.37
C HIS A 230 24.04 17.92 6.64
N GLN A 231 24.47 17.66 7.88
CA GLN A 231 25.24 16.44 8.19
C GLN A 231 24.41 15.16 8.02
N ASP A 232 23.17 15.15 8.53
CA ASP A 232 22.25 14.01 8.36
C ASP A 232 21.90 13.80 6.87
N ALA A 233 21.77 14.91 6.12
CA ALA A 233 21.55 14.86 4.69
C ALA A 233 22.73 14.21 3.94
N LEU A 234 23.96 14.59 4.27
CA LEU A 234 25.17 14.01 3.69
C LEU A 234 25.25 12.51 3.94
N GLU A 235 25.01 12.05 5.17
CA GLU A 235 25.02 10.61 5.51
C GLU A 235 24.02 9.83 4.63
N HIS A 236 22.78 10.31 4.54
CA HIS A 236 21.76 9.61 3.76
C HIS A 236 21.99 9.67 2.25
N PHE A 237 22.51 10.78 1.72
CA PHE A 237 22.86 10.83 0.31
C PHE A 237 24.07 9.94 -0.02
N GLN A 238 25.06 9.81 0.87
CA GLN A 238 26.18 8.87 0.72
C GLN A 238 25.68 7.43 0.69
N GLN A 239 24.81 7.05 1.64
CA GLN A 239 24.17 5.74 1.70
C GLN A 239 23.38 5.42 0.42
N ALA A 240 22.71 6.41 -0.17
CA ALA A 240 22.01 6.25 -1.44
C ALA A 240 22.98 6.09 -2.61
N ALA A 241 24.02 6.94 -2.69
CA ALA A 241 25.01 6.92 -3.76
C ALA A 241 25.77 5.58 -3.82
N GLU A 242 26.23 5.07 -2.67
CA GLU A 242 26.92 3.79 -2.57
C GLU A 242 26.05 2.62 -3.07
N ARG A 243 24.78 2.61 -2.69
CA ARG A 243 23.82 1.58 -3.14
C ARG A 243 23.52 1.69 -4.63
N TYR A 244 23.27 2.90 -5.13
CA TYR A 244 23.06 3.10 -6.57
C TYR A 244 24.27 2.68 -7.40
N ARG A 245 25.48 2.96 -6.91
CA ARG A 245 26.72 2.50 -7.55
C ARG A 245 26.83 0.97 -7.53
N ALA A 246 26.53 0.33 -6.41
CA ALA A 246 26.58 -1.13 -6.29
C ALA A 246 25.55 -1.85 -7.19
N LEU A 247 24.42 -1.21 -7.47
CA LEU A 247 23.35 -1.71 -8.34
C LEU A 247 23.54 -1.32 -9.83
N ASP A 248 24.63 -0.62 -10.16
CA ASP A 248 24.88 -0.05 -11.50
C ASP A 248 23.77 0.88 -12.01
N LEU A 249 23.06 1.54 -11.08
CA LEU A 249 22.02 2.53 -11.37
C LEU A 249 22.63 3.92 -11.57
N GLN A 250 23.44 4.04 -12.63
CA GLN A 250 24.29 5.20 -12.92
C GLN A 250 23.54 6.55 -12.94
N SER A 251 22.32 6.63 -13.51
CA SER A 251 21.57 7.90 -13.54
C SER A 251 21.11 8.36 -12.15
N ASN A 252 20.79 7.42 -11.27
CA ASN A 252 20.42 7.67 -9.88
C ASN A 252 21.66 8.01 -9.05
N TYR A 253 22.77 7.32 -9.30
CA TYR A 253 24.06 7.62 -8.70
C TYR A 253 24.49 9.05 -9.00
N THR A 254 24.51 9.47 -10.28
CA THR A 254 24.77 10.86 -10.69
C THR A 254 23.88 11.86 -9.97
N HIS A 255 22.59 11.52 -9.78
CA HIS A 255 21.65 12.39 -9.08
C HIS A 255 22.00 12.53 -7.59
N ALA A 256 22.39 11.42 -6.93
CA ALA A 256 22.86 11.45 -5.55
C ALA A 256 24.16 12.27 -5.40
N LEU A 257 25.11 12.14 -6.34
CA LEU A 257 26.33 12.95 -6.35
C LEU A 257 26.07 14.45 -6.45
N ILE A 258 25.12 14.86 -7.31
CA ILE A 258 24.71 16.27 -7.42
C ILE A 258 24.17 16.78 -6.09
N TYR A 259 23.29 16.03 -5.43
CA TYR A 259 22.72 16.45 -4.15
C TYR A 259 23.76 16.44 -3.01
N LEU A 260 24.72 15.51 -3.02
CA LEU A 260 25.87 15.54 -2.12
C LEU A 260 26.68 16.82 -2.30
N ALA A 261 27.06 17.14 -3.54
CA ALA A 261 27.81 18.34 -3.86
C ALA A 261 27.04 19.60 -3.45
N GLU A 262 25.75 19.70 -3.79
CA GLU A 262 24.89 20.80 -3.40
C GLU A 262 24.77 20.98 -1.88
N THR A 263 24.87 19.89 -1.11
CA THR A 263 24.88 19.92 0.36
C THR A 263 26.24 20.36 0.90
N TYR A 264 27.35 19.90 0.31
CA TYR A 264 28.69 20.40 0.65
C TYR A 264 28.84 21.89 0.38
N LEU A 265 28.18 22.43 -0.65
CA LEU A 265 28.23 23.86 -0.97
C LEU A 265 27.56 24.77 0.07
N GLU A 266 26.81 24.22 1.03
CA GLU A 266 26.28 25.01 2.15
C GLU A 266 27.40 25.44 3.13
N GLU A 267 28.55 24.75 3.13
CA GLU A 267 29.77 25.17 3.84
C GLU A 267 30.88 25.52 2.83
N PRO A 268 31.29 26.81 2.70
CA PRO A 268 32.25 27.25 1.68
C PRO A 268 33.59 26.49 1.66
N VAL A 269 34.02 25.96 2.80
CA VAL A 269 35.26 25.19 2.96
C VAL A 269 35.22 23.87 2.17
N GLN A 270 34.04 23.35 1.84
CA GLN A 270 33.85 22.05 1.19
C GLN A 270 33.67 22.17 -0.34
N ALA A 271 33.90 23.35 -0.93
CA ALA A 271 33.71 23.59 -2.36
C ALA A 271 34.58 22.69 -3.26
N GLU A 272 35.81 22.37 -2.85
CA GLU A 272 36.69 21.45 -3.61
C GLU A 272 36.13 20.03 -3.64
N GLN A 273 35.57 19.55 -2.52
CA GLN A 273 34.94 18.25 -2.44
C GLN A 273 33.67 18.19 -3.31
N ALA A 274 32.86 19.26 -3.30
CA ALA A 274 31.70 19.38 -4.18
C ALA A 274 32.10 19.31 -5.65
N GLN A 275 33.19 20.00 -6.04
CA GLN A 275 33.68 20.01 -7.41
C GLN A 275 34.06 18.62 -7.90
N LEU A 276 34.79 17.83 -7.10
CA LEU A 276 35.20 16.47 -7.46
C LEU A 276 33.99 15.56 -7.76
N LEU A 277 32.96 15.62 -6.90
CA LEU A 277 31.73 14.85 -7.08
C LEU A 277 30.97 15.26 -8.35
N LEU A 278 30.97 16.57 -8.66
CA LEU A 278 30.31 17.10 -9.85
C LEU A 278 31.06 16.74 -11.14
N GLU A 279 32.39 16.69 -11.11
CA GLU A 279 33.19 16.24 -12.26
C GLU A 279 32.95 14.75 -12.58
N GLU A 280 32.87 13.90 -11.54
CA GLU A 280 32.45 12.50 -11.69
C GLU A 280 31.02 12.39 -12.25
N ALA A 281 30.07 13.13 -11.66
CA ALA A 281 28.69 13.17 -12.11
C ALA A 281 28.56 13.62 -13.57
N ARG A 282 29.36 14.63 -13.99
CA ARG A 282 29.39 15.13 -15.38
C ARG A 282 29.83 14.03 -16.33
N HIS A 283 30.94 13.35 -16.02
CA HIS A 283 31.49 12.31 -16.88
C HIS A 283 30.47 11.19 -17.14
N ILE A 284 29.79 10.72 -16.09
CA ILE A 284 28.75 9.69 -16.21
C ILE A 284 27.56 10.21 -17.02
N ALA A 285 27.10 11.44 -16.76
CA ALA A 285 25.97 12.04 -17.45
C ALA A 285 26.23 12.22 -18.96
N GLU A 286 27.46 12.61 -19.34
CA GLU A 286 27.90 12.75 -20.73
C GLU A 286 27.96 11.40 -21.46
N GLN A 287 28.49 10.36 -20.81
CA GLN A 287 28.50 9.01 -21.37
C GLN A 287 27.08 8.49 -21.65
N GLN A 288 26.12 8.82 -20.77
CA GLN A 288 24.72 8.46 -20.93
C GLN A 288 23.94 9.37 -21.89
N GLN A 289 24.56 10.44 -22.38
CA GLN A 289 23.89 11.51 -23.13
C GLN A 289 22.64 12.06 -22.39
N ASN A 290 22.69 12.08 -21.06
CA ASN A 290 21.58 12.49 -20.22
C ASN A 290 21.58 14.02 -20.05
N LEU A 291 20.96 14.72 -21.00
CA LEU A 291 20.94 16.18 -21.06
C LEU A 291 20.44 16.84 -19.76
N LEU A 292 19.44 16.25 -19.09
CA LEU A 292 18.93 16.75 -17.82
C LEU A 292 20.01 16.71 -16.72
N ARG A 293 20.72 15.59 -16.60
CA ARG A 293 21.78 15.46 -15.60
C ARG A 293 22.95 16.39 -15.91
N ILE A 294 23.33 16.54 -17.18
CA ILE A 294 24.37 17.48 -17.60
C ILE A 294 23.99 18.92 -17.20
N ALA A 295 22.75 19.34 -17.45
CA ALA A 295 22.25 20.67 -17.07
C ALA A 295 22.29 20.90 -15.55
N MET A 296 21.87 19.92 -14.76
CA MET A 296 21.92 19.98 -13.29
C MET A 296 23.36 20.05 -12.76
N VAL A 297 24.30 19.33 -13.37
CA VAL A 297 25.73 19.40 -13.01
C VAL A 297 26.29 20.77 -13.36
N ASN A 298 26.00 21.32 -14.55
CA ASN A 298 26.43 22.66 -14.93
C ASN A 298 25.90 23.74 -13.99
N TYR A 299 24.63 23.63 -13.56
CA TYR A 299 24.05 24.50 -12.53
C TYR A 299 24.85 24.44 -11.22
N SER A 300 25.17 23.23 -10.75
CA SER A 300 25.87 23.03 -9.47
C SER A 300 27.35 23.45 -9.55
N LEU A 301 28.00 23.26 -10.70
CA LEU A 301 29.35 23.76 -10.97
C LEU A 301 29.37 25.29 -11.01
N ALA A 302 28.33 25.93 -11.55
CA ALA A 302 28.20 27.38 -11.49
C ALA A 302 28.07 27.88 -10.05
N ARG A 303 27.27 27.21 -9.21
CA ARG A 303 27.21 27.50 -7.77
C ARG A 303 28.57 27.32 -7.09
N THR A 304 29.30 26.26 -7.42
CA THR A 304 30.67 26.01 -6.93
C THR A 304 31.61 27.16 -7.29
N ALA A 305 31.58 27.61 -8.55
CA ALA A 305 32.36 28.76 -9.01
C ALA A 305 31.97 30.06 -8.28
N LEU A 306 30.69 30.28 -7.95
CA LEU A 306 30.27 31.42 -7.14
C LEU A 306 30.85 31.39 -5.72
N VAL A 307 30.82 30.23 -5.06
CA VAL A 307 31.41 30.05 -3.71
C VAL A 307 32.91 30.33 -3.75
N GLN A 308 33.58 29.95 -4.84
CA GLN A 308 34.99 30.25 -5.12
C GLN A 308 35.25 31.69 -5.63
N GLN A 309 34.23 32.55 -5.68
CA GLN A 309 34.29 33.94 -6.17
C GLN A 309 34.69 34.10 -7.65
N GLN A 310 34.50 33.05 -8.45
CA GLN A 310 34.77 33.03 -9.89
C GLN A 310 33.51 33.41 -10.69
N LEU A 311 33.20 34.71 -10.74
CA LEU A 311 31.95 35.20 -11.32
C LEU A 311 31.78 34.92 -12.82
N ALA A 312 32.84 35.05 -13.62
CA ALA A 312 32.76 34.84 -15.07
C ALA A 312 32.53 33.36 -15.44
N PRO A 313 33.28 32.38 -14.88
CA PRO A 313 32.97 30.96 -15.06
C PRO A 313 31.56 30.59 -14.59
N ALA A 314 31.11 31.13 -13.46
CA ALA A 314 29.77 30.89 -12.95
C ALA A 314 28.69 31.34 -13.93
N GLU A 315 28.82 32.54 -14.50
CA GLU A 315 27.88 33.06 -15.51
C GLU A 315 27.82 32.18 -16.75
N GLN A 316 28.97 31.76 -17.28
CA GLN A 316 29.04 30.90 -18.46
C GLN A 316 28.33 29.56 -18.22
N LEU A 317 28.60 28.92 -17.08
CA LEU A 317 27.99 27.65 -16.71
C LEU A 317 26.48 27.78 -16.49
N TYR A 318 26.03 28.86 -15.84
CA TYR A 318 24.60 29.13 -15.69
C TYR A 318 23.89 29.38 -17.02
N GLN A 319 24.49 30.12 -17.95
CA GLN A 319 23.91 30.34 -19.27
C GLN A 319 23.81 29.03 -20.07
N LEU A 320 24.83 28.17 -19.98
CA LEU A 320 24.83 26.85 -20.58
C LEU A 320 23.71 25.98 -19.99
N ALA A 321 23.60 25.91 -18.66
CA ALA A 321 22.53 25.19 -17.97
C ALA A 321 21.13 25.72 -18.35
N LEU A 322 20.97 27.05 -18.43
CA LEU A 322 19.72 27.68 -18.87
C LEU A 322 19.34 27.25 -20.29
N GLN A 323 20.27 27.25 -21.25
CA GLN A 323 20.01 26.78 -22.61
C GLN A 323 19.58 25.31 -22.62
N GLN A 324 20.25 24.46 -21.83
CA GLN A 324 19.91 23.04 -21.75
C GLN A 324 18.54 22.81 -21.10
N PHE A 325 18.21 23.51 -20.02
CA PHE A 325 16.87 23.43 -19.40
C PHE A 325 15.77 23.94 -20.33
N ARG A 326 16.06 24.94 -21.19
CA ARG A 326 15.13 25.39 -22.23
C ARG A 326 14.87 24.30 -23.27
N GLN A 327 15.91 23.58 -23.70
CA GLN A 327 15.77 22.44 -24.62
C GLN A 327 14.96 21.29 -24.00
N ILE A 328 15.09 21.07 -22.69
CA ILE A 328 14.35 20.04 -21.95
C ILE A 328 12.89 20.44 -21.67
N ASN A 329 12.57 21.74 -21.76
CA ASN A 329 11.28 22.32 -21.40
C ASN A 329 10.88 22.05 -19.94
N SER A 330 11.83 22.20 -19.00
CA SER A 330 11.54 22.03 -17.57
C SER A 330 11.28 23.36 -16.86
N ALA A 331 10.00 23.67 -16.62
CA ALA A 331 9.58 24.94 -16.02
C ALA A 331 10.25 25.23 -14.66
N THR A 332 10.31 24.25 -13.75
CA THR A 332 10.90 24.43 -12.41
C THR A 332 12.39 24.76 -12.49
N TYR A 333 13.17 23.98 -13.26
CA TYR A 333 14.60 24.25 -13.40
C TYR A 333 14.86 25.58 -14.13
N LEU A 334 14.00 25.94 -15.09
CA LEU A 334 14.06 27.24 -15.78
C LEU A 334 13.85 28.41 -14.82
N GLN A 335 12.87 28.32 -13.92
CA GLN A 335 12.67 29.34 -12.89
C GLN A 335 13.87 29.41 -11.94
N GLU A 336 14.37 28.26 -11.48
CA GLU A 336 15.48 28.18 -10.54
C GLU A 336 16.79 28.77 -11.11
N ILE A 337 17.16 28.40 -12.33
CA ILE A 337 18.36 28.95 -13.00
C ILE A 337 18.20 30.44 -13.32
N THR A 338 17.00 30.89 -13.71
CA THR A 338 16.74 32.30 -14.01
C THR A 338 16.87 33.16 -12.77
N LEU A 339 16.38 32.70 -11.62
CA LEU A 339 16.55 33.36 -10.33
C LEU A 339 18.01 33.40 -9.88
N ALA A 340 18.77 32.32 -10.11
CA ALA A 340 20.19 32.28 -9.80
C ALA A 340 21.00 33.28 -10.66
N LEU A 341 20.71 33.37 -11.97
CA LEU A 341 21.31 34.34 -12.88
C LEU A 341 20.92 35.78 -12.53
N ALA A 342 19.65 36.04 -12.21
CA ALA A 342 19.21 37.36 -11.77
C ALA A 342 19.97 37.80 -10.51
N ARG A 343 20.17 36.88 -9.54
CA ARG A 343 20.97 37.15 -8.33
C ARG A 343 22.42 37.50 -8.68
N LEU A 344 23.04 36.75 -9.59
CA LEU A 344 24.40 37.02 -10.05
C LEU A 344 24.51 38.40 -10.72
N TYR A 345 23.55 38.77 -11.58
CA TYR A 345 23.54 40.08 -12.23
C TYR A 345 23.31 41.23 -11.25
N ILE A 346 22.48 41.06 -10.22
CA ILE A 346 22.35 42.03 -9.13
C ILE A 346 23.70 42.24 -8.44
N GLN A 347 24.44 41.16 -8.13
CA GLN A 347 25.77 41.25 -7.52
C GLN A 347 26.81 41.94 -8.43
N GLN A 348 26.71 41.72 -9.75
CA GLN A 348 27.56 42.38 -10.75
C GLN A 348 27.11 43.82 -11.09
N GLN A 349 26.06 44.35 -10.44
CA GLN A 349 25.45 45.66 -10.72
C GLN A 349 24.87 45.80 -12.14
N ARG A 350 24.56 44.67 -12.79
CA ARG A 350 23.93 44.56 -14.11
C ARG A 350 22.40 44.55 -13.97
N TYR A 351 21.89 45.65 -13.43
CA TYR A 351 20.48 45.76 -13.06
C TYR A 351 19.48 45.62 -14.22
N PRO A 352 19.73 46.15 -15.43
CA PRO A 352 18.80 45.98 -16.56
C PRO A 352 18.63 44.50 -16.95
N GLU A 353 19.71 43.72 -16.97
CA GLU A 353 19.64 42.30 -17.30
C GLU A 353 18.94 41.50 -16.19
N ALA A 354 19.20 41.83 -14.92
CA ALA A 354 18.48 41.22 -13.80
C ALA A 354 16.97 41.52 -13.83
N GLU A 355 16.60 42.76 -14.15
CA GLU A 355 15.21 43.19 -14.28
C GLU A 355 14.49 42.42 -15.39
N GLN A 356 15.14 42.26 -16.55
CA GLN A 356 14.58 41.49 -17.66
C GLN A 356 14.32 40.03 -17.27
N LEU A 357 15.31 39.37 -16.63
CA LEU A 357 15.15 37.98 -16.19
C LEU A 357 14.00 37.81 -15.18
N LEU A 358 13.84 38.75 -14.24
CA LEU A 358 12.72 38.72 -13.29
C LEU A 358 11.38 39.02 -13.98
N ALA A 359 11.35 39.92 -14.96
CA ALA A 359 10.14 40.21 -15.74
C ALA A 359 9.67 38.99 -16.55
N ASP A 360 10.60 38.25 -17.14
CA ASP A 360 10.31 37.06 -17.97
C ASP A 360 9.57 35.96 -17.19
N ILE A 361 9.89 35.76 -15.90
CA ILE A 361 9.27 34.72 -15.05
C ILE A 361 8.13 35.23 -14.15
N ALA A 362 7.92 36.55 -14.08
CA ALA A 362 6.90 37.15 -13.22
C ALA A 362 5.46 36.65 -13.47
N PRO A 363 5.02 36.37 -14.71
CA PRO A 363 3.67 35.84 -14.96
C PRO A 363 3.40 34.48 -14.30
N ASP A 364 4.43 33.62 -14.28
CA ASP A 364 4.29 32.22 -13.85
C ASP A 364 4.67 32.00 -12.37
N ILE A 365 5.28 33.00 -11.71
CA ILE A 365 5.82 32.84 -10.36
C ILE A 365 4.75 32.50 -9.33
N ASN A 366 3.50 32.96 -9.53
CA ASN A 366 2.40 32.67 -8.61
C ASN A 366 2.04 31.18 -8.58
N ALA A 367 2.29 30.44 -9.66
CA ALA A 367 2.10 29.00 -9.75
C ALA A 367 3.34 28.19 -9.33
N ALA A 368 4.49 28.85 -9.11
CA ALA A 368 5.73 28.19 -8.70
C ALA A 368 5.66 27.64 -7.26
N ALA A 369 6.64 26.83 -6.89
CA ALA A 369 6.80 26.39 -5.50
C ALA A 369 7.13 27.56 -4.56
N THR A 370 6.71 27.48 -3.29
CA THR A 370 6.88 28.55 -2.29
C THR A 370 8.33 29.04 -2.18
N TYR A 371 9.31 28.13 -2.19
CA TYR A 371 10.74 28.49 -2.13
C TYR A 371 11.20 29.32 -3.34
N LEU A 372 10.65 29.08 -4.53
CA LEU A 372 10.94 29.87 -5.73
C LEU A 372 10.30 31.25 -5.65
N LYS A 373 9.07 31.34 -5.13
CA LYS A 373 8.41 32.63 -4.86
C LYS A 373 9.23 33.47 -3.88
N LEU A 374 9.70 32.84 -2.80
CA LEU A 374 10.55 33.49 -1.80
C LEU A 374 11.83 34.05 -2.44
N ARG A 375 12.56 33.22 -3.20
CA ARG A 375 13.77 33.65 -3.94
C ARG A 375 13.48 34.77 -4.94
N PHE A 376 12.36 34.71 -5.65
CA PHE A 376 11.92 35.76 -6.58
C PHE A 376 11.71 37.10 -5.88
N TYR A 377 10.94 37.11 -4.79
CA TYR A 377 10.65 38.36 -4.07
C TYR A 377 11.89 38.91 -3.35
N ASN A 378 12.78 38.05 -2.86
CA ASN A 378 14.08 38.48 -2.33
C ASN A 378 14.94 39.14 -3.42
N ASN A 379 15.07 38.53 -4.59
CA ASN A 379 15.81 39.13 -5.70
C ASN A 379 15.18 40.44 -6.19
N LYS A 380 13.84 40.51 -6.25
CA LYS A 380 13.09 41.72 -6.61
C LYS A 380 13.30 42.84 -5.59
N SER A 381 13.32 42.50 -4.30
CA SER A 381 13.61 43.42 -3.19
C SER A 381 15.02 43.99 -3.33
N ASP A 382 16.03 43.11 -3.47
CA ASP A 382 17.43 43.50 -3.58
C ASP A 382 17.71 44.34 -4.83
N LEU A 383 17.12 43.99 -5.97
CA LEU A 383 17.22 44.79 -7.20
C LEU A 383 16.61 46.18 -7.02
N ALA A 384 15.40 46.27 -6.44
CA ALA A 384 14.75 47.54 -6.20
C ALA A 384 15.53 48.42 -5.22
N ALA A 385 16.08 47.82 -4.15
CA ALA A 385 16.92 48.52 -3.18
C ALA A 385 18.21 49.04 -3.83
N ALA A 386 18.87 48.22 -4.64
CA ALA A 386 20.07 48.62 -5.40
C ALA A 386 19.82 49.78 -6.36
N ARG A 387 18.58 49.92 -6.86
CA ARG A 387 18.12 51.03 -7.70
C ARG A 387 17.47 52.19 -6.93
N GLN A 388 17.53 52.16 -5.59
CA GLN A 388 16.94 53.18 -4.70
C GLN A 388 15.41 53.31 -4.83
N GLN A 389 14.73 52.26 -5.28
CA GLN A 389 13.27 52.17 -5.38
C GLN A 389 12.68 51.61 -4.08
N TRP A 390 12.82 52.36 -3.00
CA TRP A 390 12.54 51.88 -1.63
C TRP A 390 11.12 51.37 -1.41
N GLN A 391 10.11 51.97 -2.05
CA GLN A 391 8.73 51.51 -1.95
C GLN A 391 8.55 50.12 -2.58
N THR A 392 9.11 49.90 -3.77
CA THR A 392 9.08 48.60 -4.46
C THR A 392 9.85 47.55 -3.68
N ALA A 393 11.01 47.92 -3.13
CA ALA A 393 11.83 47.04 -2.29
C ALA A 393 11.04 46.61 -1.04
N TYR A 394 10.40 47.56 -0.34
CA TYR A 394 9.59 47.28 0.84
C TYR A 394 8.43 46.31 0.53
N LEU A 395 7.68 46.54 -0.55
CA LEU A 395 6.57 45.66 -0.93
C LEU A 395 7.03 44.24 -1.28
N ALA A 396 8.14 44.11 -2.02
CA ALA A 396 8.72 42.82 -2.34
C ALA A 396 9.23 42.11 -1.07
N GLN A 397 9.88 42.83 -0.17
CA GLN A 397 10.33 42.29 1.12
C GLN A 397 9.15 41.83 1.99
N GLN A 398 8.05 42.57 2.00
CA GLN A 398 6.85 42.18 2.74
C GLN A 398 6.28 40.86 2.21
N GLN A 399 6.23 40.68 0.90
CA GLN A 399 5.81 39.42 0.28
C GLN A 399 6.76 38.27 0.62
N ALA A 400 8.07 38.50 0.55
CA ALA A 400 9.07 37.50 0.96
C ALA A 400 8.92 37.11 2.43
N MET A 401 8.71 38.07 3.34
CA MET A 401 8.53 37.80 4.77
C MET A 401 7.26 37.00 5.06
N GLN A 402 6.16 37.27 4.36
CA GLN A 402 4.93 36.48 4.47
C GLN A 402 5.15 35.01 4.08
N LEU A 403 5.86 34.78 2.97
CA LEU A 403 6.19 33.43 2.51
C LEU A 403 7.14 32.72 3.49
N ALA A 404 8.15 33.43 4.01
CA ALA A 404 9.10 32.87 4.98
C ALA A 404 8.42 32.48 6.30
N GLN A 405 7.45 33.27 6.77
CA GLN A 405 6.69 32.95 7.99
C GLN A 405 5.83 31.69 7.82
N GLN A 406 5.28 31.48 6.63
CA GLN A 406 4.56 30.24 6.29
C GLN A 406 5.50 29.03 6.38
N GLU A 407 6.65 29.10 5.71
CA GLU A 407 7.64 28.00 5.67
C GLU A 407 8.22 27.69 7.06
N GLN A 408 8.59 28.72 7.84
CA GLN A 408 9.13 28.54 9.18
C GLN A 408 8.11 27.91 10.13
N SER A 409 6.82 28.22 9.99
CA SER A 409 5.77 27.59 10.82
C SER A 409 5.59 26.10 10.51
N GLU A 410 5.81 25.69 9.26
CA GLU A 410 5.78 24.28 8.83
C GLU A 410 7.05 23.54 9.28
N GLN A 411 8.22 24.18 9.16
CA GLN A 411 9.52 23.68 9.62
C GLN A 411 9.59 23.52 11.15
N LEU A 412 9.08 24.47 11.94
CA LEU A 412 9.08 24.37 13.41
C LEU A 412 8.17 23.25 13.92
N ARG A 413 7.03 23.03 13.24
CA ARG A 413 6.13 21.90 13.55
C ARG A 413 6.83 20.56 13.30
N SER A 414 7.70 20.46 12.31
CA SER A 414 8.40 19.21 11.99
C SER A 414 9.68 18.95 12.77
N THR A 415 10.38 19.99 13.24
CA THR A 415 11.74 19.86 13.81
C THR A 415 11.79 19.58 15.32
N MET A 416 10.79 19.93 16.12
CA MET A 416 11.00 20.09 17.58
C MET A 416 11.14 18.81 18.44
N ALA A 417 10.93 17.59 17.94
CA ALA A 417 11.09 16.41 18.82
C ALA A 417 11.37 15.04 18.15
N GLN A 418 11.13 14.85 16.85
CA GLN A 418 10.94 13.49 16.30
C GLN A 418 12.15 12.85 15.58
N LEU A 419 13.18 13.60 15.19
CA LEU A 419 14.28 13.03 14.39
C LEU A 419 15.45 12.45 15.21
N LYS A 420 15.55 12.77 16.50
CA LYS A 420 16.64 12.25 17.36
C LYS A 420 16.30 10.96 18.11
N GLY A 421 15.00 10.61 18.21
CA GLY A 421 14.53 9.40 18.91
C GLY A 421 14.11 8.26 18.00
N GLY A 422 13.51 8.56 16.83
CA GLY A 422 12.95 7.53 15.95
C GLY A 422 13.97 6.71 15.15
N LEU A 423 15.24 7.11 15.11
CA LEU A 423 16.30 6.41 14.35
C LEU A 423 17.15 5.47 15.22
N THR A 424 17.18 5.66 16.54
CA THR A 424 17.98 4.83 17.46
C THR A 424 17.30 3.52 17.87
N ASP A 425 15.98 3.39 17.72
CA ASP A 425 15.24 2.16 18.06
C ASP A 425 15.34 1.04 16.99
N ASN A 426 15.95 1.30 15.83
CA ASN A 426 16.00 0.37 14.69
C ASN A 426 16.94 -0.83 14.84
N ASN A 427 17.91 -0.80 15.77
CA ASN A 427 18.76 -1.96 16.01
C ASN A 427 18.00 -3.12 16.66
N GLN A 428 16.91 -2.86 17.40
CA GLN A 428 16.09 -3.90 18.01
C GLN A 428 15.12 -4.56 17.01
N VAL A 429 14.54 -3.77 16.09
CA VAL A 429 13.59 -4.29 15.07
C VAL A 429 14.31 -5.07 13.96
N SER A 430 15.52 -4.66 13.59
CA SER A 430 16.36 -5.39 12.62
C SER A 430 16.77 -6.78 13.16
N GLN A 431 17.11 -6.88 14.45
CA GLN A 431 17.46 -8.18 15.07
C GLN A 431 16.26 -9.13 15.14
N GLN A 432 15.08 -8.62 15.52
CA GLN A 432 13.86 -9.42 15.60
C GLN A 432 13.38 -9.92 14.22
N SER A 433 13.54 -9.12 13.16
CA SER A 433 13.15 -9.54 11.80
C SER A 433 14.10 -10.57 11.19
N ALA A 434 15.39 -10.54 11.54
CA ALA A 434 16.37 -11.54 11.10
C ALA A 434 16.10 -12.92 11.73
N GLU A 435 15.73 -12.98 13.01
CA GLU A 435 15.34 -14.22 13.69
C GLU A 435 14.06 -14.83 13.09
N LEU A 436 13.08 -13.99 12.75
CA LEU A 436 11.82 -14.44 12.14
C LEU A 436 12.03 -15.05 10.73
N LYS A 437 12.94 -14.46 9.95
CA LYS A 437 13.30 -14.94 8.60
C LYS A 437 14.05 -16.28 8.65
N GLN A 438 14.87 -16.49 9.66
CA GLN A 438 15.57 -17.76 9.89
C GLN A 438 14.58 -18.88 10.28
N LEU A 439 13.54 -18.54 11.04
CA LEU A 439 12.46 -19.46 11.40
C LEU A 439 11.61 -19.88 10.17
N GLN A 440 11.34 -18.93 9.27
CA GLN A 440 10.56 -19.17 8.05
C GLN A 440 11.29 -20.07 7.03
N LEU A 441 12.61 -19.90 6.88
CA LEU A 441 13.43 -20.78 6.03
C LEU A 441 13.45 -22.23 6.54
N GLN A 442 13.40 -22.43 7.86
CA GLN A 442 13.30 -23.77 8.45
C GLN A 442 11.91 -24.41 8.24
N LEU A 443 10.85 -23.61 8.24
CA LEU A 443 9.48 -24.06 7.95
C LEU A 443 9.30 -24.48 6.48
N ALA A 444 9.84 -23.72 5.53
CA ALA A 444 9.76 -24.07 4.10
C ALA A 444 10.50 -25.39 3.77
N ALA A 445 11.61 -25.67 4.45
CA ALA A 445 12.31 -26.95 4.33
C ALA A 445 11.49 -28.13 4.88
N ALA A 446 10.64 -27.89 5.88
CA ALA A 446 9.75 -28.91 6.46
C ALA A 446 8.53 -29.21 5.56
N GLU A 447 7.97 -28.21 4.88
CA GLU A 447 6.85 -28.36 3.95
C GLU A 447 7.21 -29.22 2.74
N SER A 448 8.43 -29.08 2.20
CA SER A 448 8.91 -29.92 1.09
C SER A 448 8.98 -31.42 1.44
N ARG A 449 9.23 -31.76 2.72
CA ARG A 449 9.20 -33.14 3.23
C ARG A 449 7.78 -33.65 3.43
N GLN A 450 6.83 -32.78 3.79
CA GLN A 450 5.42 -33.14 3.95
C GLN A 450 4.74 -33.48 2.63
N VAL A 451 5.04 -32.75 1.55
CA VAL A 451 4.47 -33.05 0.22
C VAL A 451 4.91 -34.44 -0.28
N LEU A 452 6.16 -34.82 0.00
CA LEU A 452 6.71 -36.13 -0.36
C LEU A 452 6.02 -37.28 0.42
N LEU A 453 5.67 -37.04 1.69
CA LEU A 453 4.90 -37.98 2.52
C LEU A 453 3.42 -38.06 2.11
N GLN A 454 2.81 -36.94 1.70
CA GLN A 454 1.43 -36.91 1.22
C GLN A 454 1.27 -37.68 -0.09
N LEU A 455 2.23 -37.60 -1.01
CA LEU A 455 2.21 -38.39 -2.26
C LEU A 455 2.28 -39.90 -1.99
N LEU A 456 3.06 -40.33 -0.98
CA LEU A 456 3.09 -41.72 -0.54
C LEU A 456 1.76 -42.16 0.11
N LEU A 457 1.13 -41.29 0.90
CA LEU A 457 -0.15 -41.54 1.54
C LEU A 457 -1.29 -41.69 0.52
N VAL A 458 -1.32 -40.84 -0.51
CA VAL A 458 -2.31 -40.91 -1.60
C VAL A 458 -2.17 -42.24 -2.37
N GLY A 459 -0.94 -42.72 -2.59
CA GLY A 459 -0.70 -44.05 -3.17
C GLY A 459 -1.27 -45.20 -2.33
N LEU A 460 -1.17 -45.11 -1.00
CA LEU A 460 -1.74 -46.10 -0.06
C LEU A 460 -3.28 -46.03 0.04
N ILE A 461 -3.85 -44.83 -0.03
CA ILE A 461 -5.31 -44.65 0.00
C ILE A 461 -5.93 -45.19 -1.28
N PHE A 462 -5.28 -45.01 -2.44
CA PHE A 462 -5.75 -45.53 -3.71
C PHE A 462 -5.80 -47.06 -3.71
N THR A 463 -4.80 -47.73 -3.15
CA THR A 463 -4.80 -49.20 -3.03
C THR A 463 -5.86 -49.70 -2.05
N ALA A 464 -6.07 -49.01 -0.92
CA ALA A 464 -7.12 -49.32 0.04
C ALA A 464 -8.54 -49.11 -0.54
N PHE A 465 -8.73 -48.08 -1.37
CA PHE A 465 -10.01 -47.80 -2.03
C PHE A 465 -10.41 -48.89 -3.01
N VAL A 466 -9.47 -49.43 -3.77
CA VAL A 466 -9.71 -50.59 -4.66
C VAL A 466 -10.14 -51.82 -3.85
N ILE A 467 -9.53 -52.05 -2.68
CA ILE A 467 -9.90 -53.15 -1.77
C ILE A 467 -11.30 -52.93 -1.19
N TRP A 468 -11.65 -51.71 -0.79
CA TRP A 468 -12.96 -51.37 -0.23
C TRP A 468 -14.10 -51.47 -1.25
N GLN A 469 -13.83 -51.10 -2.51
CA GLN A 469 -14.83 -51.18 -3.57
C GLN A 469 -15.24 -52.63 -3.89
N LEU A 470 -14.34 -53.59 -3.67
CA LEU A 470 -14.64 -55.02 -3.76
C LEU A 470 -15.53 -55.51 -2.59
N TYR A 471 -15.42 -54.85 -1.43
CA TYR A 471 -16.13 -55.24 -0.20
C TYR A 471 -17.57 -54.68 -0.13
N ARG A 472 -17.85 -53.54 -0.77
CA ARG A 472 -19.13 -52.81 -0.67
C ARG A 472 -20.32 -53.45 -1.42
N ARG A 473 -20.16 -54.60 -2.08
CA ARG A 473 -21.22 -55.26 -2.85
C ARG A 473 -22.24 -56.06 -2.01
N GLN A 474 -22.11 -56.10 -0.70
CA GLN A 474 -23.01 -56.85 0.18
C GLN A 474 -23.46 -55.99 1.37
N LEU A 475 -24.70 -55.48 1.34
CA LEU A 475 -25.69 -55.42 2.44
C LEU A 475 -26.69 -54.25 2.27
N PRO A 476 -27.99 -54.43 2.65
CA PRO A 476 -29.06 -53.48 2.37
C PRO A 476 -29.34 -52.50 3.52
N VAL A 477 -29.95 -51.37 3.15
CA VAL A 477 -30.28 -50.23 4.01
C VAL A 477 -31.67 -50.41 4.63
N ALA A 478 -31.79 -50.16 5.95
CA ALA A 478 -33.06 -50.03 6.65
C ALA A 478 -33.36 -48.54 6.94
N THR A 479 -34.60 -48.16 6.67
CA THR A 479 -35.21 -46.85 6.88
C THR A 479 -35.71 -46.69 8.32
N THR A 480 -35.56 -45.50 8.90
CA THR A 480 -36.41 -45.04 10.02
C THR A 480 -36.74 -43.55 9.91
N THR A 481 -37.93 -43.25 10.43
CA THR A 481 -38.80 -42.07 10.40
C THR A 481 -38.30 -40.85 11.20
N PRO A 482 -38.91 -39.65 11.01
CA PRO A 482 -38.29 -38.37 11.34
C PRO A 482 -38.43 -37.95 12.80
N ALA A 483 -37.38 -37.32 13.33
CA ALA A 483 -37.28 -36.69 14.65
C ALA A 483 -37.58 -35.17 14.56
N PRO A 484 -37.86 -34.49 15.69
CA PRO A 484 -38.62 -33.23 15.75
C PRO A 484 -37.89 -32.04 15.12
N GLU A 485 -38.67 -31.07 14.63
CA GLU A 485 -38.27 -29.91 13.83
C GLU A 485 -36.91 -29.30 14.21
N LEU A 486 -35.95 -29.48 13.31
CA LEU A 486 -34.60 -28.97 13.41
C LEU A 486 -34.60 -27.45 13.70
N ALA A 487 -33.91 -27.06 14.77
CA ALA A 487 -33.57 -25.67 15.05
C ALA A 487 -33.00 -24.95 13.79
N PRO A 488 -33.27 -23.65 13.64
CA PRO A 488 -33.15 -22.94 12.37
C PRO A 488 -31.74 -23.03 11.78
N LYS A 489 -31.63 -23.48 10.52
CA LYS A 489 -30.35 -23.52 9.78
C LYS A 489 -29.95 -22.15 9.23
N GLN A 490 -30.88 -21.21 9.15
CA GLN A 490 -30.67 -19.90 8.56
C GLN A 490 -30.72 -18.79 9.61
N TRP A 491 -29.83 -17.81 9.49
CA TRP A 491 -29.75 -16.66 10.38
C TRP A 491 -31.07 -15.88 10.47
N SER A 492 -31.79 -15.73 9.35
CA SER A 492 -33.12 -15.11 9.31
C SER A 492 -34.12 -15.79 10.24
N GLN A 493 -34.19 -17.12 10.20
CA GLN A 493 -35.10 -17.92 11.02
C GLN A 493 -34.71 -17.92 12.50
N PHE A 494 -33.41 -17.88 12.80
CA PHE A 494 -32.91 -17.72 14.17
C PHE A 494 -33.39 -16.39 14.77
N ARG A 495 -33.20 -15.28 14.06
CA ARG A 495 -33.63 -13.95 14.52
C ARG A 495 -35.14 -13.87 14.78
N GLU A 496 -35.95 -14.48 13.90
CA GLU A 496 -37.39 -14.56 14.11
C GLU A 496 -37.75 -15.33 15.38
N LYS A 497 -37.12 -16.50 15.62
CA LYS A 497 -37.37 -17.28 16.86
C LYS A 497 -36.91 -16.55 18.11
N VAL A 498 -35.76 -15.86 18.07
CA VAL A 498 -35.30 -15.03 19.20
C VAL A 498 -36.30 -13.90 19.47
N LYS A 499 -36.82 -13.25 18.42
CA LYS A 499 -37.82 -12.19 18.58
C LYS A 499 -39.14 -12.71 19.17
N GLN A 500 -39.59 -13.89 18.74
CA GLN A 500 -40.76 -14.56 19.31
C GLN A 500 -40.55 -14.92 20.79
N THR A 501 -39.35 -15.34 21.17
CA THR A 501 -38.99 -15.67 22.55
C THR A 501 -39.02 -14.42 23.43
N ASN A 502 -38.51 -13.29 22.92
CA ASN A 502 -38.54 -12.00 23.59
C ASN A 502 -39.95 -11.43 23.82
N GLN A 503 -40.97 -11.90 23.09
CA GLN A 503 -42.37 -11.52 23.36
C GLN A 503 -42.92 -12.21 24.62
N ARG A 504 -42.26 -13.26 25.10
CA ARG A 504 -42.73 -14.10 26.21
C ARG A 504 -41.85 -13.98 27.46
N THR A 505 -40.56 -13.68 27.27
CA THR A 505 -39.51 -13.73 28.31
C THR A 505 -38.43 -12.69 28.02
N ALA A 506 -37.43 -12.56 28.90
CA ALA A 506 -36.22 -11.74 28.71
C ALA A 506 -35.04 -12.65 28.29
N PRO A 507 -34.90 -12.98 26.99
CA PRO A 507 -33.90 -13.94 26.54
C PRO A 507 -32.47 -13.41 26.65
N HIS A 508 -31.56 -14.35 26.90
CA HIS A 508 -30.13 -14.16 26.85
C HIS A 508 -29.54 -14.91 25.65
N LEU A 509 -28.55 -14.30 24.99
CA LEU A 509 -27.76 -15.01 23.99
C LEU A 509 -26.42 -15.44 24.57
N ILE A 510 -26.09 -16.72 24.36
CA ILE A 510 -24.75 -17.25 24.55
C ILE A 510 -24.11 -17.40 23.18
N VAL A 511 -22.93 -16.82 23.01
CA VAL A 511 -22.10 -16.99 21.82
C VAL A 511 -20.86 -17.78 22.19
N LEU A 512 -20.55 -18.84 21.45
CA LEU A 512 -19.33 -19.62 21.60
C LEU A 512 -18.53 -19.62 20.31
N LEU A 513 -17.21 -19.41 20.42
CA LEU A 513 -16.29 -19.52 19.29
C LEU A 513 -14.91 -20.03 19.72
N PRO A 514 -14.20 -20.77 18.84
CA PRO A 514 -12.78 -21.06 19.03
C PRO A 514 -11.92 -19.80 18.89
N ARG A 515 -10.96 -19.59 19.80
CA ARG A 515 -10.08 -18.40 19.82
C ARG A 515 -9.20 -18.30 18.56
N ASN A 516 -8.61 -19.42 18.16
CA ASN A 516 -7.72 -19.50 16.99
C ASN A 516 -8.48 -19.90 15.71
N ARG A 517 -9.66 -19.32 15.46
CA ARG A 517 -10.53 -19.71 14.34
C ARG A 517 -9.82 -19.76 12.99
N THR A 518 -8.98 -18.78 12.68
CA THR A 518 -8.25 -18.71 11.40
C THR A 518 -7.25 -19.85 11.27
N LEU A 519 -6.50 -20.16 12.32
CA LEU A 519 -5.56 -21.27 12.36
C LEU A 519 -6.28 -22.62 12.28
N LEU A 520 -7.42 -22.77 12.95
CA LEU A 520 -8.24 -23.98 12.91
C LEU A 520 -8.82 -24.22 11.51
N GLN A 521 -9.33 -23.17 10.86
CA GLN A 521 -9.83 -23.26 9.49
C GLN A 521 -8.70 -23.55 8.48
N GLN A 522 -7.51 -22.98 8.67
CA GLN A 522 -6.33 -23.30 7.84
C GLN A 522 -5.88 -24.75 8.03
N LYS A 523 -5.86 -25.25 9.27
CA LYS A 523 -5.35 -26.59 9.61
C LYS A 523 -6.33 -27.72 9.29
N TYR A 524 -7.64 -27.50 9.51
CA TYR A 524 -8.66 -28.55 9.40
C TYR A 524 -9.68 -28.30 8.27
N GLY A 525 -9.67 -27.13 7.65
CA GLY A 525 -10.62 -26.72 6.62
C GLY A 525 -11.91 -26.11 7.19
N ARG A 526 -12.42 -25.07 6.52
CA ARG A 526 -13.64 -24.34 6.90
C ARG A 526 -14.85 -25.28 7.07
N ARG A 527 -14.97 -26.29 6.21
CA ARG A 527 -16.06 -27.27 6.24
C ARG A 527 -16.04 -28.11 7.51
N SER A 528 -14.88 -28.61 7.91
CA SER A 528 -14.72 -29.43 9.12
C SER A 528 -15.04 -28.65 10.39
N VAL A 529 -14.62 -27.38 10.47
CA VAL A 529 -14.94 -26.51 11.62
C VAL A 529 -16.44 -26.20 11.66
N SER A 530 -17.08 -25.98 10.50
CA SER A 530 -18.53 -25.75 10.43
C SER A 530 -19.34 -27.00 10.79
N GLU A 531 -18.90 -28.17 10.34
CA GLU A 531 -19.50 -29.47 10.68
C GLU A 531 -19.34 -29.77 12.18
N LEU A 532 -18.20 -29.40 12.78
CA LEU A 532 -17.97 -29.51 14.22
C LEU A 532 -18.95 -28.64 15.02
N LEU A 533 -19.09 -27.35 14.68
CA LEU A 533 -20.04 -26.46 15.35
C LEU A 533 -21.49 -26.93 15.17
N GLU A 534 -21.82 -27.49 14.00
CA GLU A 534 -23.13 -28.06 13.73
C GLU A 534 -23.40 -29.32 14.56
N GLN A 535 -22.40 -30.18 14.76
CA GLN A 535 -22.50 -31.35 15.65
C GLN A 535 -22.72 -30.92 17.10
N VAL A 536 -21.98 -29.92 17.58
CA VAL A 536 -22.16 -29.33 18.92
C VAL A 536 -23.58 -28.79 19.06
N ARG A 537 -24.08 -28.03 18.08
CA ARG A 537 -25.45 -27.51 18.06
C ARG A 537 -26.52 -28.61 18.13
N GLN A 538 -26.35 -29.68 17.35
CA GLN A 538 -27.32 -30.79 17.30
C GLN A 538 -27.35 -31.59 18.61
N GLN A 539 -26.22 -31.70 19.30
CA GLN A 539 -26.09 -32.40 20.57
C GLN A 539 -26.58 -31.55 21.75
N LEU A 540 -26.55 -30.21 21.64
CA LEU A 540 -27.15 -29.27 22.59
C LEU A 540 -28.67 -29.09 22.38
N ASN A 541 -29.39 -30.18 22.12
CA ASN A 541 -30.85 -30.18 22.02
C ASN A 541 -31.49 -30.26 23.41
N LEU A 542 -31.29 -29.22 24.20
CA LEU A 542 -31.75 -29.10 25.58
C LEU A 542 -33.04 -28.28 25.65
N PRO A 543 -33.96 -28.55 26.59
CA PRO A 543 -35.22 -27.83 26.70
C PRO A 543 -35.06 -26.34 27.02
N GLU A 544 -33.95 -25.94 27.63
CA GLU A 544 -33.57 -24.54 27.89
C GLU A 544 -33.06 -23.75 26.66
N VAL A 545 -32.84 -24.40 25.51
CA VAL A 545 -32.41 -23.75 24.27
C VAL A 545 -33.63 -23.47 23.39
N THR A 546 -34.11 -22.22 23.39
CA THR A 546 -35.29 -21.80 22.62
C THR A 546 -34.99 -21.55 21.14
N ALA A 547 -33.76 -21.17 20.82
CA ALA A 547 -33.25 -21.05 19.46
C ALA A 547 -31.75 -21.30 19.42
N SER A 548 -31.25 -21.87 18.32
CA SER A 548 -29.80 -22.08 18.11
C SER A 548 -29.44 -21.81 16.66
N PHE A 549 -28.25 -21.28 16.40
CA PHE A 549 -27.71 -21.09 15.06
C PHE A 549 -26.21 -21.36 15.01
N SER A 550 -25.77 -22.15 14.04
CA SER A 550 -24.37 -22.44 13.73
C SER A 550 -23.96 -21.65 12.48
N GLY A 551 -23.08 -20.67 12.66
CA GLY A 551 -22.38 -20.00 11.57
C GLY A 551 -21.10 -20.75 11.19
N SER A 552 -20.36 -20.25 10.20
CA SER A 552 -19.06 -20.85 9.84
C SER A 552 -17.99 -20.68 10.92
N GLU A 553 -18.22 -19.80 11.91
CA GLU A 553 -17.21 -19.39 12.90
C GLU A 553 -17.73 -19.30 14.34
N MET A 554 -19.05 -19.30 14.56
CA MET A 554 -19.68 -19.01 15.85
C MET A 554 -20.92 -19.89 16.05
N LEU A 555 -21.15 -20.30 17.29
CA LEU A 555 -22.38 -20.94 17.73
C LEU A 555 -23.18 -19.97 18.60
N TRP A 556 -24.43 -19.73 18.21
CA TRP A 556 -25.39 -18.89 18.94
C TRP A 556 -26.44 -19.76 19.60
N LEU A 557 -26.69 -19.52 20.89
CA LEU A 557 -27.73 -20.18 21.67
C LEU A 557 -28.60 -19.11 22.33
N CYS A 558 -29.91 -19.29 22.30
CA CYS A 558 -30.88 -18.42 22.96
C CYS A 558 -31.49 -19.18 24.14
N CYS A 559 -31.43 -18.58 25.32
CA CYS A 559 -31.99 -19.12 26.56
C CYS A 559 -32.99 -18.11 27.13
N ASP A 560 -34.17 -18.59 27.55
CA ASP A 560 -35.24 -17.77 28.11
C ASP A 560 -35.28 -17.76 29.64
N ASP A 561 -34.37 -18.51 30.29
CA ASP A 561 -34.29 -18.67 31.74
C ASP A 561 -32.87 -18.36 32.25
N GLU A 562 -32.71 -17.18 32.84
CA GLU A 562 -31.43 -16.69 33.36
C GLU A 562 -30.82 -17.62 34.43
N GLN A 563 -31.66 -18.34 35.21
CA GLN A 563 -31.17 -19.24 36.26
C GLN A 563 -30.45 -20.46 35.68
N LYS A 564 -30.77 -20.84 34.44
CA LYS A 564 -30.15 -21.98 33.73
C LYS A 564 -28.98 -21.58 32.85
N LEU A 565 -28.75 -20.28 32.67
CA LEU A 565 -27.70 -19.74 31.82
C LEU A 565 -26.30 -20.29 32.16
N PRO A 566 -25.86 -20.35 33.45
CA PRO A 566 -24.54 -20.86 33.79
C PRO A 566 -24.38 -22.35 33.48
N GLN A 567 -25.44 -23.13 33.71
CA GLN A 567 -25.44 -24.57 33.43
C GLN A 567 -25.35 -24.85 31.92
N LEU A 568 -26.14 -24.13 31.13
CA LEU A 568 -26.13 -24.24 29.67
C LEU A 568 -24.77 -23.83 29.09
N GLN A 569 -24.19 -22.74 29.59
CA GLN A 569 -22.87 -22.26 29.17
C GLN A 569 -21.78 -23.29 29.47
N GLN A 570 -21.78 -23.88 30.66
CA GLN A 570 -20.81 -24.91 31.06
C GLN A 570 -20.91 -26.16 30.18
N GLN A 571 -22.13 -26.61 29.88
CA GLN A 571 -22.36 -27.77 29.00
C GLN A 571 -21.91 -27.50 27.56
N ALA A 572 -22.22 -26.31 27.02
CA ALA A 572 -21.80 -25.92 25.68
C ALA A 572 -20.28 -25.80 25.54
N ILE A 573 -19.60 -25.26 26.55
CA ILE A 573 -18.13 -25.19 26.60
C ILE A 573 -17.55 -26.60 26.62
N ALA A 574 -17.93 -27.44 27.57
CA ALA A 574 -17.38 -28.79 27.71
C ALA A 574 -17.54 -29.61 26.42
N LEU A 575 -18.68 -29.50 25.76
CA LEU A 575 -18.94 -30.20 24.51
C LEU A 575 -18.07 -29.69 23.35
N LEU A 576 -17.89 -28.37 23.26
CA LEU A 576 -17.04 -27.78 22.23
C LEU A 576 -15.55 -28.09 22.48
N GLU A 577 -15.09 -28.06 23.73
CA GLU A 577 -13.73 -28.47 24.11
C GLU A 577 -13.46 -29.93 23.75
N GLN A 578 -14.41 -30.82 24.06
CA GLN A 578 -14.33 -32.24 23.69
C GLN A 578 -14.20 -32.39 22.17
N LYS A 579 -15.06 -31.72 21.41
CA LYS A 579 -15.06 -31.82 19.95
C LYS A 579 -13.80 -31.24 19.31
N LEU A 580 -13.27 -30.15 19.84
CA LEU A 580 -11.98 -29.60 19.40
C LEU A 580 -10.82 -30.55 19.73
N THR A 581 -10.85 -31.19 20.89
CA THR A 581 -9.85 -32.19 21.28
C THR A 581 -9.92 -33.44 20.40
N GLU A 582 -11.13 -33.92 20.04
CA GLU A 582 -11.33 -35.01 19.07
C GLU A 582 -10.80 -34.65 17.68
N LEU A 583 -10.87 -33.37 17.28
CA LEU A 583 -10.27 -32.85 16.06
C LEU A 583 -8.74 -32.70 16.16
N GLY A 584 -8.14 -32.91 17.34
CA GLY A 584 -6.72 -32.72 17.61
C GLY A 584 -6.30 -31.25 17.72
N ALA A 585 -7.26 -30.36 17.96
CA ALA A 585 -7.05 -28.93 18.15
C ALA A 585 -6.89 -28.59 19.65
N ASN A 586 -6.14 -27.54 19.95
CA ASN A 586 -6.12 -26.99 21.31
C ASN A 586 -7.47 -26.33 21.59
N PRO A 587 -8.16 -26.67 22.70
CA PRO A 587 -9.48 -26.16 23.03
C PRO A 587 -9.39 -24.75 23.64
N GLU A 588 -8.93 -23.79 22.83
CA GLU A 588 -8.95 -22.38 23.21
C GLU A 588 -10.26 -21.76 22.77
N LEU A 589 -11.04 -21.27 23.72
CA LEU A 589 -12.43 -20.86 23.52
C LEU A 589 -12.69 -19.45 24.02
N LEU A 590 -13.63 -18.78 23.36
CA LEU A 590 -14.24 -17.54 23.81
C LEU A 590 -15.74 -17.73 23.90
N THR A 591 -16.32 -17.34 25.02
CA THR A 591 -17.76 -17.33 25.26
C THR A 591 -18.22 -15.92 25.64
N LEU A 592 -19.35 -15.49 25.07
CA LEU A 592 -19.97 -14.20 25.32
C LEU A 592 -21.40 -14.39 25.85
N ASN A 593 -21.74 -13.70 26.93
CA ASN A 593 -23.11 -13.61 27.43
C ASN A 593 -23.68 -12.23 27.10
N LEU A 594 -24.81 -12.21 26.39
CA LEU A 594 -25.48 -11.00 25.91
C LEU A 594 -26.91 -10.91 26.47
N PRO A 595 -27.18 -10.04 27.46
CA PRO A 595 -28.52 -9.79 27.97
C PRO A 595 -29.31 -8.94 26.95
N LEU A 596 -30.29 -9.53 26.25
CA LEU A 596 -30.95 -8.83 25.13
C LEU A 596 -31.79 -7.63 25.57
N GLN A 597 -32.43 -7.71 26.74
CA GLN A 597 -33.24 -6.61 27.25
C GLN A 597 -32.38 -5.38 27.59
N ASP A 598 -31.22 -5.59 28.19
CA ASP A 598 -30.27 -4.52 28.53
C ASP A 598 -29.61 -3.92 27.27
N LEU A 599 -29.32 -4.76 26.28
CA LEU A 599 -28.64 -4.31 25.08
C LEU A 599 -29.58 -3.69 24.05
N LEU A 600 -30.79 -4.22 23.86
CA LEU A 600 -31.68 -3.80 22.78
C LEU A 600 -32.90 -3.01 23.26
N GLY A 601 -33.21 -3.03 24.56
CA GLY A 601 -34.42 -2.45 25.14
C GLY A 601 -35.68 -3.31 24.92
N GLU A 602 -36.86 -2.78 25.26
CA GLU A 602 -38.12 -3.52 25.10
C GLU A 602 -38.61 -3.60 23.65
N HIS A 603 -38.31 -2.59 22.84
CA HIS A 603 -38.92 -2.36 21.53
C HIS A 603 -37.92 -2.42 20.37
N TRP A 604 -37.18 -3.53 20.25
CA TRP A 604 -36.17 -3.75 19.20
C TRP A 604 -36.71 -4.45 17.95
N GLN A 605 -36.06 -4.29 16.80
CA GLN A 605 -36.39 -4.98 15.54
C GLN A 605 -35.47 -6.16 15.30
N LYS A 606 -35.91 -7.19 14.56
CA LYS A 606 -35.06 -8.38 14.29
C LYS A 606 -33.72 -8.02 13.63
N GLU A 607 -33.66 -6.91 12.89
CA GLU A 607 -32.45 -6.35 12.29
C GLU A 607 -31.43 -5.87 13.33
N ASP A 608 -31.85 -5.45 14.53
CA ASP A 608 -30.95 -5.03 15.63
C ASP A 608 -30.01 -6.17 16.08
N LEU A 609 -30.42 -7.44 15.90
CA LEU A 609 -29.56 -8.60 16.18
C LEU A 609 -28.33 -8.67 15.27
N ASN A 610 -28.34 -8.01 14.10
CA ASN A 610 -27.15 -7.93 13.26
C ASN A 610 -26.07 -7.08 13.94
N GLY A 611 -26.47 -6.02 14.66
CA GLY A 611 -25.53 -5.15 15.34
C GLY A 611 -24.81 -5.84 16.50
N LEU A 612 -25.47 -6.81 17.14
CA LEU A 612 -24.83 -7.64 18.18
C LEU A 612 -23.70 -8.52 17.62
N ALA A 613 -23.71 -8.88 16.34
CA ALA A 613 -22.59 -9.62 15.74
C ALA A 613 -21.32 -8.76 15.67
N GLU A 614 -21.45 -7.46 15.38
CA GLU A 614 -20.31 -6.52 15.45
C GLU A 614 -19.82 -6.33 16.89
N LEU A 615 -20.71 -6.30 17.88
CA LEU A 615 -20.33 -6.28 19.29
C LEU A 615 -19.49 -7.53 19.66
N VAL A 616 -19.92 -8.73 19.23
CA VAL A 616 -19.16 -9.97 19.44
C VAL A 616 -17.75 -9.87 18.84
N TRP A 617 -17.65 -9.36 17.61
CA TRP A 617 -16.36 -9.19 16.93
C TRP A 617 -15.45 -8.21 17.69
N LEU A 618 -15.99 -7.07 18.13
CA LEU A 618 -15.24 -6.07 18.87
C LEU A 618 -14.77 -6.62 20.23
N CYS A 619 -15.62 -7.36 20.93
CA CYS A 619 -15.28 -8.00 22.20
C CYS A 619 -14.13 -9.00 22.03
N TRP A 620 -14.13 -9.79 20.96
CA TRP A 620 -13.02 -10.69 20.63
C TRP A 620 -11.72 -9.92 20.38
N TYR A 621 -11.77 -8.86 19.58
CA TYR A 621 -10.60 -8.03 19.25
C TYR A 621 -9.98 -7.42 20.51
N LEU A 622 -10.81 -6.84 21.38
CA LEU A 622 -10.35 -6.16 22.59
C LEU A 622 -9.78 -7.14 23.63
N ALA A 623 -10.40 -8.31 23.79
CA ALA A 623 -9.84 -9.37 24.62
C ALA A 623 -8.48 -9.87 24.08
N GLY A 624 -8.30 -9.85 22.75
CA GLY A 624 -7.05 -10.13 22.04
C GLY A 624 -5.83 -9.33 22.48
N GLN A 625 -6.04 -8.09 22.94
CA GLN A 625 -4.98 -7.17 23.31
C GLN A 625 -4.44 -7.37 24.74
N GLN A 626 -5.04 -8.27 25.52
CA GLN A 626 -4.66 -8.51 26.92
C GLN A 626 -3.66 -9.67 27.03
N LEU A 627 -2.45 -9.37 27.54
CA LEU A 627 -1.29 -10.28 27.60
C LEU A 627 -1.47 -11.56 28.44
N ASN A 628 -2.49 -11.65 29.30
CA ASN A 628 -2.65 -12.76 30.26
C ASN A 628 -4.11 -13.24 30.36
N SER A 629 -4.53 -14.13 29.46
CA SER A 629 -5.82 -14.80 29.62
C SER A 629 -5.73 -16.24 29.09
N GLY A 630 -6.05 -17.21 29.96
CA GLY A 630 -5.89 -18.65 29.75
C GLY A 630 -6.68 -19.22 28.56
N SER A 631 -6.79 -20.55 28.48
CA SER A 631 -7.45 -21.23 27.35
C SER A 631 -8.93 -20.88 27.16
N LEU A 632 -9.61 -20.40 28.21
CA LEU A 632 -11.00 -19.97 28.16
C LEU A 632 -11.14 -18.47 28.45
N TRP A 633 -11.76 -17.74 27.52
CA TRP A 633 -12.14 -16.33 27.65
C TRP A 633 -13.64 -16.22 27.87
N GLN A 634 -14.05 -15.94 29.10
CA GLN A 634 -15.44 -15.67 29.46
C GLN A 634 -15.66 -14.17 29.49
N LEU A 635 -16.41 -13.68 28.50
CA LEU A 635 -16.77 -12.27 28.38
C LEU A 635 -18.21 -12.06 28.79
N VAL A 636 -18.40 -11.11 29.69
CA VAL A 636 -19.72 -10.64 30.11
C VAL A 636 -19.86 -9.18 29.74
N VAL A 637 -20.98 -8.88 29.07
CA VAL A 637 -21.32 -7.52 28.64
C VAL A 637 -22.40 -6.99 29.56
N TYR A 638 -22.16 -5.82 30.14
CA TYR A 638 -23.12 -5.10 30.96
C TYR A 638 -23.48 -3.78 30.28
N SER A 639 -24.74 -3.38 30.41
CA SER A 639 -25.21 -2.05 30.01
C SER A 639 -25.75 -1.32 31.24
N SER A 640 -25.44 -0.03 31.40
CA SER A 640 -26.00 0.76 32.50
C SER A 640 -27.45 1.17 32.27
N HIS A 641 -27.87 1.23 31.00
CA HIS A 641 -29.21 1.58 30.55
C HIS A 641 -29.64 0.72 29.35
N PRO A 642 -30.95 0.49 29.12
CA PRO A 642 -31.41 -0.24 27.96
C PRO A 642 -31.03 0.50 26.66
N ARG A 643 -30.48 -0.22 25.68
CA ARG A 643 -30.07 0.31 24.36
C ARG A 643 -28.97 1.39 24.47
N PRO A 644 -27.73 1.01 24.81
CA PRO A 644 -26.60 1.93 24.99
C PRO A 644 -26.07 2.56 23.69
N CYS A 645 -26.49 2.07 22.52
CA CYS A 645 -26.15 2.64 21.22
C CYS A 645 -27.19 2.26 20.16
N GLU A 646 -27.17 2.93 19.00
CA GLU A 646 -28.04 2.58 17.88
C GLU A 646 -27.50 1.41 17.07
N TRP A 647 -28.15 0.25 17.19
CA TRP A 647 -27.72 -1.02 16.57
C TRP A 647 -27.84 -1.08 15.04
N GLN A 648 -28.42 -0.06 14.42
CA GLN A 648 -28.58 0.10 12.97
C GLN A 648 -27.93 1.39 12.44
N ALA A 649 -27.00 1.98 13.20
CA ALA A 649 -26.29 3.18 12.74
C ALA A 649 -25.36 2.87 11.55
N ASP A 650 -25.20 3.85 10.64
CA ASP A 650 -24.28 3.78 9.50
C ASP A 650 -22.83 3.53 9.94
N ASN A 651 -22.46 3.97 11.15
CA ASN A 651 -21.16 3.75 11.77
C ASN A 651 -21.27 3.06 13.14
N LEU A 652 -21.94 1.90 13.16
CA LEU A 652 -22.17 1.10 14.36
C LEU A 652 -20.91 0.87 15.24
N ARG A 653 -19.74 0.66 14.63
CA ARG A 653 -18.50 0.41 15.39
C ARG A 653 -18.08 1.63 16.20
N ALA A 654 -18.23 2.83 15.64
CA ALA A 654 -17.94 4.07 16.37
C ALA A 654 -18.91 4.26 17.54
N ASP A 655 -20.19 3.94 17.34
CA ASP A 655 -21.21 4.07 18.38
C ASP A 655 -20.99 3.09 19.54
N ILE A 656 -20.65 1.82 19.25
CA ILE A 656 -20.29 0.85 20.29
C ILE A 656 -19.05 1.32 21.07
N LEU A 657 -18.03 1.84 20.38
CA LEU A 657 -16.82 2.38 21.03
C LEU A 657 -17.13 3.61 21.90
N ASN A 658 -18.06 4.47 21.48
CA ASN A 658 -18.50 5.61 22.27
C ASN A 658 -19.27 5.17 23.51
N ALA A 659 -20.16 4.18 23.40
CA ALA A 659 -20.87 3.61 24.54
C ALA A 659 -19.90 3.00 25.57
N LEU A 660 -18.84 2.32 25.10
CA LEU A 660 -17.76 1.80 25.96
C LEU A 660 -16.96 2.93 26.65
N LYS A 661 -16.68 4.04 25.94
CA LYS A 661 -15.97 5.21 26.49
C LYS A 661 -16.80 5.96 27.53
N LEU A 662 -18.10 6.08 27.31
CA LEU A 662 -19.03 6.77 28.21
C LEU A 662 -19.38 5.92 29.44
N GLY A 663 -18.96 4.65 29.48
CA GLY A 663 -19.32 3.72 30.55
C GLY A 663 -20.76 3.24 30.47
N GLU A 664 -21.44 3.49 29.35
CA GLU A 664 -22.79 2.98 29.08
C GLU A 664 -22.77 1.48 28.77
N LEU A 665 -21.65 1.01 28.20
CA LEU A 665 -21.35 -0.38 27.93
C LEU A 665 -20.08 -0.78 28.69
N THR A 666 -20.09 -1.91 29.38
CA THR A 666 -18.94 -2.41 30.15
C THR A 666 -18.64 -3.86 29.77
N LEU A 667 -17.36 -4.16 29.56
CA LEU A 667 -16.88 -5.50 29.23
C LEU A 667 -16.05 -6.07 30.39
N GLN A 668 -16.35 -7.29 30.81
CA GLN A 668 -15.54 -8.04 31.77
C GLN A 668 -15.00 -9.31 31.14
N LEU A 669 -13.69 -9.52 31.20
CA LEU A 669 -13.00 -10.75 30.79
C LEU A 669 -12.58 -11.53 32.02
N ASN A 670 -13.10 -12.76 32.20
CA ASN A 670 -12.81 -13.65 33.33
C ASN A 670 -12.95 -12.95 34.70
N GLY A 671 -13.96 -12.08 34.84
CA GLY A 671 -14.24 -11.31 36.06
C GLY A 671 -13.46 -10.00 36.20
N ASN A 672 -12.50 -9.72 35.32
CA ASN A 672 -11.76 -8.45 35.30
C ASN A 672 -12.38 -7.49 34.30
N GLN A 673 -12.72 -6.28 34.74
CA GLN A 673 -13.18 -5.23 33.84
C GLN A 673 -12.05 -4.84 32.87
N LEU A 674 -12.36 -4.83 31.58
CA LEU A 674 -11.42 -4.38 30.56
C LEU A 674 -11.36 -2.84 30.61
N SER A 675 -10.20 -2.31 30.99
CA SER A 675 -9.95 -0.87 31.01
C SER A 675 -9.52 -0.38 29.63
N PHE A 676 -10.20 0.65 29.13
CA PHE A 676 -9.86 1.33 27.88
C PHE A 676 -8.87 2.47 28.17
N GLN A 677 -7.58 2.24 27.95
CA GLN A 677 -6.58 3.33 27.85
C GLN A 677 -6.23 3.51 26.37
N LEU A 678 -6.27 4.76 25.92
CA LEU A 678 -5.93 5.18 24.55
C LEU A 678 -4.45 4.97 24.26
#